data_AF-A0AAW7X4R5-F1
#
_entry.id   AF-A0AAW7X4R5-F1
#
_cell.length_a   1.000
_cell.length_b   1.000
_cell.length_c   1.000
_cell.angle_alpha   90.00
_cell.angle_beta   90.00
_cell.angle_gamma   90.00
#
_symmetry.space_group_name_H-M   'P 1'
#
loop_
_entity.id
_entity.type
_entity.pdbx_description
1 polymer ?
#
loop_
_entity_poly.entity_id
_entity_poly.type
_entity_poly.pdbx_seq_one_letter_code
_entity_poly.pdbx_strand_id
1 'polypeptide(L)'
;MRFIALFILFVSPLCLAKIELEKIVKDDWIEVKTDNFIVVTDMKPKKARQLANDLEQFRYFITVTLGKQLVSEKPLEVLAVSSRKNFKRLDLPEFWAGVFQSGISGDMAIANVSDYSSSAKNKSWGNQVLMHEYVHFAARSIANGSIYPLWYNEGVAEYLATFRMEDNGKSVTIGSMDVIGNRLYALRNRIGTEYEKIDVEDLFKTKRINMSWRRHESGKKKREDSKAADKFYARAMITYHFLQSNKELGRRLGEYLNYINQGKSVDEAFTRGFNATYKEMDEAIHEYISGRYVRYIKLDVAKLGIDLPTVEPEIKELDSAQMYVYLARSLLRFSSYSLAEKDEILQLAERNNPTSIPLKLAGVDYLVDSNYAPKLDLSEEALAGLSKDMLALYEENARLIAPLTKEQADKQLADLAIKHPNEANIYSLQAYHRLDWVQNLLKVGHPNATQEFITLRNLARKAIRLDPNNGRAYYVLGMAGANSAESRPQFVTEAADSLLFARNYIGVSSVAGDLWKEVNLNMLRGDANQVLALSRKYQVLNDGKWITTGYGRFYVEAHEIRVIPFGATRRVTQSRIDYKDGSYYEGEIKDNLPHGKGVLTPYFGGLQQGVWRGGFVEGAGKIKTSNGFEYTGNFETGLLTGTGKMLWPEGSNIIKTEGEFLMGMEHGKHQYYWADGRVFIGENWLGRFHGELEIEKDGEVLNSFNVYMGSIQVPISDNLIFAGGINTDNQAHGKGTCYNKLENKVWPCKAKDGALEASTNAINITL
;
A
#
# COMPACT_ATOMS: atom_id res chain seq x y z
N MET A 1 -10.96 -27.71 46.72
CA MET A 1 -11.33 -27.70 45.29
C MET A 1 -11.17 -26.26 44.81
N ARG A 2 -10.30 -25.88 43.86
CA ARG A 2 -9.93 -26.49 42.56
C ARG A 2 -11.14 -26.74 41.67
N PHE A 3 -11.39 -25.80 40.76
CA PHE A 3 -11.94 -26.05 39.43
C PHE A 3 -11.05 -25.31 38.42
N ILE A 4 -10.09 -26.03 37.85
CA ILE A 4 -9.34 -25.59 36.67
C ILE A 4 -10.15 -26.07 35.48
N ALA A 5 -10.65 -25.15 34.66
CA ALA A 5 -11.34 -25.52 33.43
C ALA A 5 -10.30 -25.95 32.38
N LEU A 6 -10.23 -27.26 32.09
CA LEU A 6 -9.37 -27.77 31.02
C LEU A 6 -9.90 -27.28 29.66
N PHE A 7 -9.12 -26.43 28.99
CA PHE A 7 -9.17 -26.36 27.53
C PHE A 7 -8.16 -27.37 26.96
N ILE A 8 -8.67 -28.54 26.57
CA ILE A 8 -7.87 -29.56 25.88
C ILE A 8 -7.74 -29.11 24.41
N LEU A 9 -6.67 -28.37 24.12
CA LEU A 9 -6.17 -28.22 22.75
C LEU A 9 -5.12 -29.30 22.51
N PHE A 10 -5.29 -30.06 21.42
CA PHE A 10 -4.23 -30.95 20.92
C PHE A 10 -3.12 -30.07 20.32
N VAL A 11 -2.06 -29.85 21.09
CA VAL A 11 -0.82 -29.22 20.62
C VAL A 11 0.24 -30.31 20.46
N SER A 12 0.85 -30.39 19.28
CA SER A 12 1.99 -31.28 19.00
C SER A 12 3.30 -30.56 19.36
N PRO A 13 4.32 -31.26 19.91
CA PRO A 13 5.53 -30.62 20.39
C PRO A 13 6.36 -30.02 19.25
N LEU A 14 6.56 -28.69 19.28
CA LEU A 14 7.37 -28.01 18.27
C LEU A 14 8.83 -28.50 18.28
N CYS A 15 9.39 -28.65 17.08
CA CYS A 15 10.83 -28.72 16.85
C CYS A 15 11.12 -28.02 15.51
N LEU A 16 11.61 -26.78 15.57
CA LEU A 16 11.73 -25.88 14.43
C LEU A 16 13.04 -26.07 13.65
N ALA A 17 13.00 -25.83 12.34
CA ALA A 17 14.18 -25.82 11.48
C ALA A 17 14.75 -24.40 11.38
N LYS A 18 16.04 -24.24 11.64
CA LYS A 18 16.71 -22.92 11.65
C LYS A 18 17.02 -22.42 10.23
N ILE A 19 16.77 -21.14 9.95
CA ILE A 19 16.99 -20.52 8.64
C ILE A 19 18.49 -20.57 8.26
N GLU A 20 18.83 -21.18 7.11
CA GLU A 20 20.22 -21.46 6.74
C GLU A 20 20.92 -20.31 5.97
N LEU A 21 20.75 -19.04 6.37
CA LEU A 21 21.29 -17.89 5.59
C LEU A 21 22.80 -18.00 5.30
N GLU A 22 23.60 -18.42 6.28
CA GLU A 22 25.04 -18.66 6.13
C GLU A 22 25.42 -19.68 5.05
N LYS A 23 24.46 -20.48 4.58
CA LYS A 23 24.64 -21.47 3.52
C LYS A 23 23.99 -21.05 2.20
N ILE A 24 23.23 -19.95 2.17
CA ILE A 24 22.73 -19.28 0.96
C ILE A 24 23.81 -18.35 0.39
N VAL A 25 24.42 -17.52 1.25
CA VAL A 25 25.43 -16.51 0.87
C VAL A 25 26.80 -17.09 0.45
N LYS A 26 26.93 -18.42 0.37
CA LYS A 26 28.14 -19.17 0.00
C LYS A 26 28.08 -19.77 -1.40
N ASP A 27 26.91 -19.75 -2.03
CA ASP A 27 26.75 -20.05 -3.45
C ASP A 27 26.99 -18.74 -4.25
N ASP A 28 27.28 -18.81 -5.56
CA ASP A 28 27.58 -17.62 -6.37
C ASP A 28 26.32 -16.75 -6.59
N TRP A 29 26.36 -15.45 -6.25
CA TRP A 29 25.25 -14.51 -6.46
C TRP A 29 25.66 -13.33 -7.36
N ILE A 30 24.71 -12.87 -8.19
CA ILE A 30 24.86 -11.68 -9.03
C ILE A 30 23.65 -10.75 -8.92
N GLU A 31 23.91 -9.46 -9.15
CA GLU A 31 22.93 -8.41 -9.38
C GLU A 31 22.87 -8.14 -10.89
N VAL A 32 21.65 -8.09 -11.46
CA VAL A 32 21.38 -7.79 -12.87
C VAL A 32 20.37 -6.66 -12.94
N LYS A 33 20.79 -5.52 -13.51
CA LYS A 33 20.07 -4.26 -13.40
C LYS A 33 19.71 -3.67 -14.76
N THR A 34 18.50 -3.14 -14.83
CA THR A 34 17.84 -2.50 -15.98
C THR A 34 17.15 -1.21 -15.49
N ASP A 35 16.51 -0.47 -16.40
CA ASP A 35 15.75 0.73 -16.05
C ASP A 35 14.54 0.43 -15.15
N ASN A 36 13.97 -0.79 -15.21
CA ASN A 36 12.74 -1.14 -14.50
C ASN A 36 12.88 -2.31 -13.50
N PHE A 37 14.04 -2.98 -13.43
CA PHE A 37 14.29 -4.13 -12.55
C PHE A 37 15.71 -4.16 -11.98
N ILE A 38 15.82 -4.59 -10.72
CA ILE A 38 17.07 -5.01 -10.05
C ILE A 38 16.89 -6.46 -9.62
N VAL A 39 17.49 -7.40 -10.36
CA VAL A 39 17.34 -8.84 -10.15
C VAL A 39 18.57 -9.40 -9.44
N VAL A 40 18.38 -9.90 -8.22
CA VAL A 40 19.41 -10.58 -7.42
C VAL A 40 19.20 -12.09 -7.54
N THR A 41 20.21 -12.83 -8.03
CA THR A 41 20.03 -14.23 -8.43
C THR A 41 21.28 -15.09 -8.30
N ASP A 42 21.10 -16.39 -8.06
CA ASP A 42 22.14 -17.43 -8.12
C ASP A 42 22.27 -18.06 -9.53
N MET A 43 21.73 -17.39 -10.55
CA MET A 43 21.81 -17.80 -11.95
C MET A 43 23.11 -17.32 -12.61
N LYS A 44 23.74 -18.19 -13.41
CA LYS A 44 24.91 -17.83 -14.22
C LYS A 44 24.62 -16.63 -15.14
N PRO A 45 25.53 -15.64 -15.29
CA PRO A 45 25.27 -14.35 -15.96
C PRO A 45 24.54 -14.42 -17.30
N LYS A 46 24.88 -15.36 -18.20
CA LYS A 46 24.21 -15.52 -19.50
C LYS A 46 22.71 -15.82 -19.38
N LYS A 47 22.28 -16.60 -18.37
CA LYS A 47 20.85 -16.86 -18.13
C LYS A 47 20.17 -15.67 -17.46
N ALA A 48 20.84 -14.98 -16.54
CA ALA A 48 20.28 -13.84 -15.82
C ALA A 48 20.10 -12.60 -16.71
N ARG A 49 21.06 -12.33 -17.62
CA ARG A 49 20.94 -11.35 -18.72
C ARG A 49 19.67 -11.57 -19.53
N GLN A 50 19.33 -12.83 -19.78
CA GLN A 50 18.11 -13.19 -20.50
C GLN A 50 16.85 -13.05 -19.64
N LEU A 51 16.88 -13.47 -18.36
CA LEU A 51 15.76 -13.26 -17.42
C LEU A 51 15.35 -11.79 -17.32
N ALA A 52 16.31 -10.87 -17.28
CA ALA A 52 16.05 -9.44 -17.27
C ALA A 52 15.48 -8.90 -18.60
N ASN A 53 15.82 -9.52 -19.75
CA ASN A 53 15.20 -9.19 -21.03
C ASN A 53 13.77 -9.73 -21.13
N ASP A 54 13.53 -10.99 -20.78
CA ASP A 54 12.20 -11.59 -20.69
C ASP A 54 11.27 -10.72 -19.81
N LEU A 55 11.78 -10.18 -18.68
CA LEU A 55 11.07 -9.24 -17.79
C LEU A 55 10.73 -7.89 -18.45
N GLU A 56 11.69 -7.22 -19.07
CA GLU A 56 11.46 -5.93 -19.75
C GLU A 56 10.50 -6.07 -20.95
N GLN A 57 10.60 -7.18 -21.68
CA GLN A 57 9.73 -7.51 -22.81
C GLN A 57 8.30 -7.80 -22.33
N PHE A 58 8.14 -8.54 -21.22
CA PHE A 58 6.84 -8.78 -20.61
C PHE A 58 6.23 -7.50 -20.01
N ARG A 59 7.01 -6.67 -19.30
CA ARG A 59 6.58 -5.35 -18.83
C ARG A 59 6.03 -4.50 -19.97
N TYR A 60 6.80 -4.37 -21.05
CA TYR A 60 6.41 -3.56 -22.20
C TYR A 60 5.14 -4.12 -22.85
N PHE A 61 5.07 -5.43 -23.08
CA PHE A 61 3.88 -6.11 -23.60
C PHE A 61 2.64 -5.85 -22.73
N ILE A 62 2.76 -5.97 -21.40
CA ILE A 62 1.67 -5.72 -20.44
C ILE A 62 1.24 -4.25 -20.48
N THR A 63 2.20 -3.31 -20.50
CA THR A 63 1.95 -1.86 -20.56
C THR A 63 1.16 -1.47 -21.81
N VAL A 64 1.58 -1.97 -22.98
CA VAL A 64 0.94 -1.70 -24.27
C VAL A 64 -0.42 -2.40 -24.38
N THR A 65 -0.50 -3.68 -24.00
CA THR A 65 -1.74 -4.48 -24.11
C THR A 65 -2.85 -3.98 -23.18
N LEU A 66 -2.50 -3.46 -21.99
CA LEU A 66 -3.46 -2.88 -21.06
C LEU A 66 -3.69 -1.37 -21.28
N GLY A 67 -3.06 -0.77 -22.30
CA GLY A 67 -3.29 0.61 -22.74
C GLY A 67 -2.99 1.68 -21.69
N LYS A 68 -2.17 1.37 -20.68
CA LYS A 68 -1.92 2.23 -19.51
C LYS A 68 -0.48 2.12 -19.05
N GLN A 69 0.15 3.27 -18.80
CA GLN A 69 1.47 3.36 -18.18
C GLN A 69 1.42 2.83 -16.73
N LEU A 70 2.42 2.04 -16.36
CA LEU A 70 2.64 1.56 -15.00
C LEU A 70 3.11 2.72 -14.11
N VAL A 71 2.47 2.91 -12.96
CA VAL A 71 2.76 4.01 -12.03
C VAL A 71 3.79 3.59 -10.97
N SER A 72 4.93 3.06 -11.42
CA SER A 72 6.09 2.81 -10.55
C SER A 72 7.30 3.59 -11.04
N GLU A 73 7.81 4.46 -10.19
CA GLU A 73 8.91 5.40 -10.47
C GLU A 73 10.29 4.84 -10.07
N LYS A 74 10.36 3.56 -9.67
CA LYS A 74 11.59 2.88 -9.25
C LYS A 74 11.65 1.46 -9.79
N PRO A 75 12.85 0.92 -10.06
CA PRO A 75 13.02 -0.48 -10.43
C PRO A 75 12.42 -1.44 -9.40
N LEU A 76 11.76 -2.50 -9.86
CA LEU A 76 11.31 -3.59 -9.01
C LEU A 76 12.51 -4.42 -8.55
N GLU A 77 12.73 -4.55 -7.24
CA GLU A 77 13.74 -5.46 -6.69
C GLU A 77 13.21 -6.91 -6.71
N VAL A 78 13.96 -7.84 -7.28
CA VAL A 78 13.56 -9.25 -7.45
C VAL A 78 14.64 -10.19 -6.94
N LEU A 79 14.35 -10.92 -5.85
CA LEU A 79 15.17 -12.04 -5.39
C LEU A 79 14.79 -13.31 -6.16
N ALA A 80 15.43 -13.53 -7.32
CA ALA A 80 15.15 -14.62 -8.25
C ALA A 80 16.06 -15.82 -7.97
N VAL A 81 15.57 -16.78 -7.17
CA VAL A 81 16.35 -17.94 -6.71
C VAL A 81 16.15 -19.14 -7.66
N SER A 82 17.20 -19.58 -8.34
CA SER A 82 17.17 -20.73 -9.26
C SER A 82 17.60 -22.04 -8.61
N SER A 83 18.42 -22.00 -7.57
CA SER A 83 18.73 -23.17 -6.77
C SER A 83 17.51 -23.55 -5.92
N ARG A 84 16.86 -24.66 -6.27
CA ARG A 84 15.79 -25.29 -5.44
C ARG A 84 16.22 -25.52 -3.99
N LYS A 85 17.53 -25.68 -3.75
CA LYS A 85 18.13 -25.80 -2.42
C LYS A 85 18.12 -24.47 -1.68
N ASN A 86 18.49 -23.36 -2.33
CA ASN A 86 18.49 -22.03 -1.72
C ASN A 86 17.08 -21.50 -1.49
N PHE A 87 16.15 -21.72 -2.43
CA PHE A 87 14.75 -21.33 -2.22
C PHE A 87 14.15 -22.06 -1.00
N LYS A 88 14.45 -23.35 -0.83
CA LYS A 88 14.04 -24.11 0.37
C LYS A 88 14.70 -23.60 1.66
N ARG A 89 15.91 -23.03 1.60
CA ARG A 89 16.64 -22.49 2.77
C ARG A 89 16.10 -21.15 3.29
N LEU A 90 15.30 -20.45 2.48
CA LEU A 90 14.53 -19.29 2.96
C LEU A 90 13.37 -19.71 3.89
N ASP A 91 13.00 -21.00 3.90
CA ASP A 91 11.83 -21.60 4.58
C ASP A 91 10.51 -20.81 4.40
N LEU A 92 10.37 -20.16 3.24
CA LEU A 92 9.10 -19.61 2.76
C LEU A 92 8.03 -20.72 2.66
N PRO A 93 6.73 -20.37 2.76
CA PRO A 93 5.64 -21.32 2.62
C PRO A 93 5.75 -22.25 1.41
N GLU A 94 5.58 -23.57 1.61
CA GLU A 94 5.83 -24.59 0.56
C GLU A 94 4.87 -24.49 -0.66
N PHE A 95 3.89 -23.59 -0.62
CA PHE A 95 2.98 -23.26 -1.73
C PHE A 95 3.32 -21.92 -2.43
N TRP A 96 4.19 -21.08 -1.85
CA TRP A 96 4.73 -19.90 -2.51
C TRP A 96 5.81 -20.32 -3.51
N ALA A 97 5.46 -20.32 -4.79
CA ALA A 97 6.44 -20.39 -5.87
C ALA A 97 7.14 -19.03 -6.03
N GLY A 98 6.40 -17.94 -5.88
CA GLY A 98 6.90 -16.60 -5.63
C GLY A 98 6.07 -15.90 -4.55
N VAL A 99 6.42 -14.65 -4.28
CA VAL A 99 5.61 -13.70 -3.51
C VAL A 99 6.01 -12.26 -3.85
N PHE A 100 5.03 -11.40 -4.08
CA PHE A 100 5.20 -9.96 -4.27
C PHE A 100 4.81 -9.16 -3.00
N GLN A 101 5.57 -8.10 -2.69
CA GLN A 101 5.27 -7.18 -1.58
C GLN A 101 5.57 -5.71 -1.95
N SER A 102 4.52 -4.89 -1.99
CA SER A 102 4.65 -3.43 -2.05
C SER A 102 5.03 -2.82 -0.70
N GLY A 103 5.76 -1.70 -0.74
CA GLY A 103 6.03 -0.89 0.43
C GLY A 103 6.37 0.56 0.09
N ILE A 104 6.18 1.46 1.05
CA ILE A 104 6.52 2.89 0.93
C ILE A 104 8.04 3.08 0.66
N SER A 105 8.84 2.08 1.05
CA SER A 105 10.28 1.94 0.82
C SER A 105 10.66 1.28 -0.54
N GLY A 106 9.73 1.20 -1.50
CA GLY A 106 9.89 0.52 -2.80
C GLY A 106 9.36 -0.92 -2.83
N ASP A 107 8.87 -1.34 -4.00
CA ASP A 107 8.30 -2.66 -4.26
C ASP A 107 9.35 -3.78 -4.35
N MET A 108 8.99 -5.01 -3.98
CA MET A 108 9.89 -6.16 -4.03
C MET A 108 9.16 -7.48 -4.38
N ALA A 109 9.85 -8.41 -5.03
CA ALA A 109 9.41 -9.80 -5.23
C ALA A 109 10.49 -10.81 -4.80
N ILE A 110 10.07 -11.99 -4.37
CA ILE A 110 10.90 -13.20 -4.29
C ILE A 110 10.30 -14.24 -5.24
N ALA A 111 11.11 -14.89 -6.07
CA ALA A 111 10.62 -15.86 -7.06
C ALA A 111 11.53 -17.09 -7.18
N ASN A 112 10.93 -18.28 -7.18
CA ASN A 112 11.61 -19.54 -7.46
C ASN A 112 11.75 -19.72 -8.98
N VAL A 113 12.83 -19.20 -9.55
CA VAL A 113 13.14 -19.29 -10.98
C VAL A 113 13.87 -20.60 -11.34
N SER A 114 13.70 -21.67 -10.56
CA SER A 114 14.25 -22.98 -10.91
C SER A 114 13.66 -23.50 -12.23
N ASP A 115 14.48 -24.23 -12.99
CA ASP A 115 14.21 -24.64 -14.37
C ASP A 115 13.90 -23.47 -15.33
N TYR A 116 14.51 -22.30 -15.10
CA TYR A 116 14.44 -21.17 -16.03
C TYR A 116 14.90 -21.54 -17.44
N SER A 117 14.01 -21.32 -18.42
CA SER A 117 14.27 -21.40 -19.85
C SER A 117 13.39 -20.40 -20.59
N SER A 118 14.03 -19.63 -21.45
CA SER A 118 13.48 -18.63 -22.40
C SER A 118 13.01 -19.25 -23.72
N SER A 119 13.21 -20.55 -23.93
CA SER A 119 12.80 -21.23 -25.17
C SER A 119 11.28 -21.36 -25.21
N ALA A 120 10.64 -20.82 -26.25
CA ALA A 120 9.22 -21.00 -26.53
C ALA A 120 8.78 -22.48 -26.62
N LYS A 121 9.73 -23.40 -26.90
CA LYS A 121 9.48 -24.85 -26.97
C LYS A 121 9.60 -25.55 -25.61
N ASN A 122 10.07 -24.87 -24.56
CA ASN A 122 10.33 -25.47 -23.25
C ASN A 122 9.31 -24.98 -22.21
N LYS A 123 8.74 -25.92 -21.45
CA LYS A 123 7.90 -25.62 -20.27
C LYS A 123 8.79 -25.13 -19.12
N SER A 124 9.08 -23.82 -19.09
CA SER A 124 9.77 -23.22 -17.95
C SER A 124 8.78 -22.76 -16.89
N TRP A 125 8.78 -23.48 -15.77
CA TRP A 125 8.02 -23.16 -14.57
C TRP A 125 8.55 -21.89 -13.90
N GLY A 126 9.87 -21.75 -13.71
CA GLY A 126 10.47 -20.55 -13.12
C GLY A 126 10.18 -19.25 -13.88
N ASN A 127 10.03 -19.29 -15.21
CA ASN A 127 9.60 -18.13 -16.01
C ASN A 127 8.12 -17.81 -15.72
N GLN A 128 7.22 -18.80 -15.79
CA GLN A 128 5.80 -18.62 -15.42
C GLN A 128 5.63 -18.04 -14.01
N VAL A 129 6.38 -18.53 -13.03
CA VAL A 129 6.32 -18.06 -11.63
C VAL A 129 6.66 -16.57 -11.54
N LEU A 130 7.78 -16.14 -12.13
CA LEU A 130 8.18 -14.74 -12.08
C LEU A 130 7.20 -13.82 -12.83
N MET A 131 6.69 -14.25 -13.98
CA MET A 131 5.69 -13.48 -14.74
C MET A 131 4.33 -13.42 -14.03
N HIS A 132 3.96 -14.45 -13.26
CA HIS A 132 2.77 -14.44 -12.41
C HIS A 132 2.87 -13.37 -11.31
N GLU A 133 3.96 -13.34 -10.53
CA GLU A 133 4.22 -12.28 -9.54
C GLU A 133 4.26 -10.88 -10.20
N TYR A 134 4.83 -10.80 -11.41
CA TYR A 134 4.85 -9.55 -12.15
C TYR A 134 3.46 -9.06 -12.58
N VAL A 135 2.52 -9.95 -12.91
CA VAL A 135 1.14 -9.56 -13.20
C VAL A 135 0.45 -9.01 -11.96
N HIS A 136 0.71 -9.55 -10.77
CA HIS A 136 0.19 -8.97 -9.51
C HIS A 136 0.73 -7.55 -9.27
N PHE A 137 2.04 -7.33 -9.46
CA PHE A 137 2.65 -6.00 -9.45
C PHE A 137 2.03 -5.05 -10.50
N ALA A 138 1.90 -5.49 -11.75
CA ALA A 138 1.41 -4.67 -12.85
C ALA A 138 -0.08 -4.34 -12.70
N ALA A 139 -0.89 -5.31 -12.28
CA ALA A 139 -2.30 -5.10 -11.96
C ALA A 139 -2.47 -4.04 -10.86
N ARG A 140 -1.64 -4.09 -9.80
CA ARG A 140 -1.61 -3.10 -8.72
C ARG A 140 -1.16 -1.71 -9.22
N SER A 141 -0.10 -1.66 -10.02
CA SER A 141 0.53 -0.42 -10.51
C SER A 141 -0.22 0.27 -11.65
N ILE A 142 -1.16 -0.42 -12.30
CA ILE A 142 -2.09 0.20 -13.25
C ILE A 142 -3.26 0.81 -12.47
N ALA A 143 -3.22 2.15 -12.36
CA ALA A 143 -4.21 2.93 -11.65
C ALA A 143 -5.64 2.72 -12.22
N ASN A 144 -6.48 2.09 -11.41
CA ASN A 144 -7.94 2.01 -11.47
C ASN A 144 -8.37 1.25 -10.21
N GLY A 145 -9.17 1.86 -9.34
CA GLY A 145 -9.65 1.31 -8.06
C GLY A 145 -10.72 0.22 -8.20
N SER A 146 -10.60 -0.65 -9.20
CA SER A 146 -11.53 -1.75 -9.46
C SER A 146 -11.22 -2.92 -8.53
N ILE A 147 -12.25 -3.40 -7.84
CA ILE A 147 -12.22 -4.64 -7.06
C ILE A 147 -12.30 -5.81 -8.02
N TYR A 148 -11.33 -6.72 -7.96
CA TYR A 148 -11.38 -7.98 -8.69
C TYR A 148 -11.58 -9.18 -7.73
N PRO A 149 -12.36 -10.20 -8.12
CA PRO A 149 -12.43 -11.47 -7.38
C PRO A 149 -11.11 -12.24 -7.44
N LEU A 150 -10.81 -13.05 -6.42
CA LEU A 150 -9.55 -13.83 -6.40
C LEU A 150 -9.40 -14.73 -7.63
N TRP A 151 -10.46 -15.45 -8.03
CA TRP A 151 -10.41 -16.30 -9.23
C TRP A 151 -10.03 -15.52 -10.49
N TYR A 152 -10.41 -14.24 -10.58
CA TYR A 152 -10.09 -13.40 -11.72
C TYR A 152 -8.62 -12.97 -11.69
N ASN A 153 -8.12 -12.49 -10.54
CA ASN A 153 -6.72 -12.07 -10.43
C ASN A 153 -5.77 -13.24 -10.68
N GLU A 154 -6.01 -14.39 -10.06
CA GLU A 154 -5.23 -15.60 -10.31
C GLU A 154 -5.40 -16.14 -11.74
N GLY A 155 -6.60 -16.06 -12.30
CA GLY A 155 -6.87 -16.46 -13.69
C GLY A 155 -6.15 -15.58 -14.70
N VAL A 156 -6.10 -14.26 -14.48
CA VAL A 156 -5.36 -13.28 -15.28
C VAL A 156 -3.85 -13.49 -15.13
N ALA A 157 -3.35 -13.65 -13.90
CA ALA A 157 -1.94 -13.87 -13.62
C ALA A 157 -1.43 -15.16 -14.28
N GLU A 158 -2.12 -16.28 -14.09
CA GLU A 158 -1.79 -17.54 -14.76
C GLU A 158 -1.89 -17.45 -16.29
N TYR A 159 -2.93 -16.80 -16.83
CA TYR A 159 -3.12 -16.68 -18.28
C TYR A 159 -2.02 -15.84 -18.92
N LEU A 160 -1.69 -14.67 -18.36
CA LEU A 160 -0.67 -13.78 -18.90
C LEU A 160 0.76 -14.30 -18.65
N ALA A 161 1.00 -15.05 -17.56
CA ALA A 161 2.28 -15.74 -17.32
C ALA A 161 2.62 -16.85 -18.34
N THR A 162 1.66 -17.24 -19.19
CA THR A 162 1.93 -18.09 -20.36
C THR A 162 2.57 -17.34 -21.55
N PHE A 163 2.80 -16.02 -21.44
CA PHE A 163 3.52 -15.20 -22.43
C PHE A 163 4.81 -15.87 -22.91
N ARG A 164 4.90 -16.18 -24.20
CA ARG A 164 6.13 -16.66 -24.85
C ARG A 164 6.33 -15.91 -26.16
N MET A 165 7.56 -15.47 -26.42
CA MET A 165 7.94 -14.88 -27.70
C MET A 165 8.28 -15.99 -28.71
N GLU A 166 7.69 -15.89 -29.89
CA GLU A 166 7.86 -16.81 -31.01
C GLU A 166 8.44 -16.08 -32.24
N ASP A 167 8.80 -16.82 -33.28
CA ASP A 167 9.25 -16.31 -34.58
C ASP A 167 10.38 -15.24 -34.49
N ASN A 168 11.32 -15.46 -33.56
CA ASN A 168 12.40 -14.54 -33.17
C ASN A 168 11.91 -13.15 -32.69
N GLY A 169 10.84 -13.14 -31.88
CA GLY A 169 10.26 -11.92 -31.29
C GLY A 169 9.21 -11.24 -32.16
N LYS A 170 8.96 -11.72 -33.38
CA LYS A 170 7.94 -11.18 -34.29
C LYS A 170 6.51 -11.51 -33.87
N SER A 171 6.34 -12.51 -33.01
CA SER A 171 5.04 -12.89 -32.48
C SER A 171 5.10 -13.22 -30.98
N VAL A 172 3.94 -13.11 -30.33
CA VAL A 172 3.74 -13.40 -28.90
C VAL A 172 2.56 -14.35 -28.74
N THR A 173 2.75 -15.41 -27.97
CA THR A 173 1.72 -16.38 -27.60
C THR A 173 1.28 -16.18 -26.14
N ILE A 174 -0.03 -16.08 -25.90
CA ILE A 174 -0.67 -16.07 -24.57
C ILE A 174 -1.88 -17.00 -24.53
N GLY A 175 -2.22 -17.51 -23.34
CA GLY A 175 -3.23 -18.55 -23.11
C GLY A 175 -2.72 -19.99 -23.29
N SER A 176 -1.43 -20.21 -23.58
CA SER A 176 -0.93 -21.55 -23.91
C SER A 176 -1.04 -22.54 -22.74
N MET A 177 -2.06 -23.40 -22.78
CA MET A 177 -2.32 -24.43 -21.77
C MET A 177 -1.16 -25.41 -21.58
N ASP A 178 -0.31 -25.58 -22.61
CA ASP A 178 0.89 -26.40 -22.49
C ASP A 178 1.85 -25.88 -21.41
N VAL A 179 1.99 -24.56 -21.25
CA VAL A 179 2.88 -23.93 -20.25
C VAL A 179 2.46 -24.35 -18.84
N ILE A 180 1.17 -24.27 -18.52
CA ILE A 180 0.62 -24.54 -17.18
C ILE A 180 0.37 -26.03 -16.91
N GLY A 181 0.87 -26.94 -17.76
CA GLY A 181 0.50 -28.36 -17.78
C GLY A 181 0.63 -29.12 -16.44
N ASN A 182 1.53 -28.70 -15.55
CA ASN A 182 1.67 -29.26 -14.20
C ASN A 182 0.42 -28.98 -13.33
N ARG A 183 -0.17 -27.79 -13.44
CA ARG A 183 -1.41 -27.42 -12.72
C ARG A 183 -2.62 -28.08 -13.37
N LEU A 184 -2.67 -28.17 -14.71
CA LEU A 184 -3.73 -28.91 -15.43
C LEU A 184 -3.77 -30.40 -15.08
N TYR A 185 -2.62 -31.03 -14.79
CA TYR A 185 -2.58 -32.42 -14.34
C TYR A 185 -3.31 -32.62 -13.00
N ALA A 186 -3.36 -31.59 -12.14
CA ALA A 186 -4.10 -31.65 -10.88
C ALA A 186 -5.63 -31.74 -11.08
N LEU A 187 -6.15 -31.30 -12.24
CA LEU A 187 -7.57 -31.39 -12.61
C LEU A 187 -7.92 -32.64 -13.44
N ARG A 188 -7.02 -33.61 -13.60
CA ARG A 188 -7.41 -34.90 -14.19
C ARG A 188 -8.08 -35.80 -13.15
N ASN A 189 -9.08 -36.57 -13.59
CA ASN A 189 -9.76 -37.56 -12.76
C ASN A 189 -8.77 -38.61 -12.20
N ARG A 190 -9.19 -39.43 -11.23
CA ARG A 190 -8.31 -40.43 -10.57
C ARG A 190 -7.69 -41.48 -11.53
N ILE A 191 -8.20 -41.63 -12.74
CA ILE A 191 -7.75 -42.58 -13.77
C ILE A 191 -6.85 -41.88 -14.82
N GLY A 192 -6.84 -40.54 -14.83
CA GLY A 192 -6.02 -39.72 -15.73
C GLY A 192 -6.63 -39.52 -17.12
N THR A 193 -7.86 -39.97 -17.38
CA THR A 193 -8.47 -40.01 -18.72
C THR A 193 -9.18 -38.71 -19.12
N GLU A 194 -9.87 -38.08 -18.17
CA GLU A 194 -10.73 -36.91 -18.39
C GLU A 194 -10.40 -35.81 -17.37
N TYR A 195 -10.86 -34.59 -17.64
CA TYR A 195 -10.85 -33.52 -16.66
C TYR A 195 -11.99 -33.71 -15.64
N GLU A 196 -11.72 -33.39 -14.38
CA GLU A 196 -12.76 -33.19 -13.39
C GLU A 196 -13.61 -31.94 -13.75
N LYS A 197 -14.79 -31.80 -13.14
CA LYS A 197 -15.60 -30.58 -13.25
C LYS A 197 -14.83 -29.37 -12.70
N ILE A 198 -15.12 -28.19 -13.25
CA ILE A 198 -14.48 -26.94 -12.83
C ILE A 198 -15.17 -26.36 -11.60
N ASP A 199 -16.43 -26.71 -11.34
CA ASP A 199 -17.23 -26.22 -10.21
C ASP A 199 -17.16 -24.69 -10.14
N VAL A 200 -17.82 -24.08 -11.13
CA VAL A 200 -17.80 -22.62 -11.33
C VAL A 200 -18.42 -21.88 -10.15
N GLU A 201 -19.37 -22.50 -9.44
CA GLU A 201 -19.97 -21.91 -8.24
C GLU A 201 -18.96 -21.80 -7.11
N ASP A 202 -18.29 -22.90 -6.73
CA ASP A 202 -17.22 -22.86 -5.73
C ASP A 202 -16.06 -21.96 -6.19
N LEU A 203 -15.71 -21.93 -7.48
CA LEU A 203 -14.63 -21.08 -8.00
C LEU A 203 -14.96 -19.58 -7.82
N PHE A 204 -16.17 -19.17 -8.17
CA PHE A 204 -16.58 -17.76 -8.12
C PHE A 204 -16.88 -17.31 -6.69
N LYS A 205 -17.33 -18.22 -5.82
CA LYS A 205 -17.58 -17.97 -4.39
C LYS A 205 -16.36 -18.21 -3.51
N THR A 206 -15.31 -18.87 -4.01
CA THR A 206 -14.03 -19.04 -3.30
C THR A 206 -13.41 -17.69 -3.01
N LYS A 207 -12.90 -17.59 -1.79
CA LYS A 207 -12.21 -16.39 -1.32
C LYS A 207 -10.88 -16.75 -0.64
N ARG A 208 -10.88 -17.41 0.53
CA ARG A 208 -9.63 -18.01 1.05
C ARG A 208 -9.33 -19.33 0.36
N ILE A 209 -8.13 -19.47 -0.22
CA ILE A 209 -7.52 -20.80 -0.43
C ILE A 209 -7.09 -21.30 0.95
N ASN A 210 -7.72 -22.34 1.47
CA ASN A 210 -7.47 -22.86 2.82
C ASN A 210 -6.22 -23.76 2.83
N MET A 211 -5.17 -23.37 3.55
CA MET A 211 -3.86 -24.05 3.53
C MET A 211 -3.25 -24.11 4.93
N SER A 212 -2.79 -25.30 5.34
CA SER A 212 -2.06 -25.47 6.61
C SER A 212 -0.55 -25.42 6.40
N TRP A 213 0.15 -24.49 7.06
CA TRP A 213 1.58 -24.24 6.85
C TRP A 213 2.43 -24.51 8.10
N ARG A 214 3.13 -25.64 8.05
CA ARG A 214 4.47 -26.00 8.55
C ARG A 214 4.60 -27.52 8.42
N ARG A 215 5.81 -28.09 8.45
CA ARG A 215 5.99 -29.54 8.23
C ARG A 215 5.48 -30.34 9.44
N HIS A 216 4.68 -31.36 9.19
CA HIS A 216 4.39 -32.37 10.21
C HIS A 216 5.65 -33.23 10.47
N GLU A 217 5.86 -33.60 11.73
CA GLU A 217 7.03 -34.33 12.27
C GLU A 217 7.51 -35.53 11.42
N SER A 218 6.59 -36.21 10.73
CA SER A 218 6.88 -37.42 9.94
C SER A 218 7.66 -37.19 8.63
N GLY A 219 7.90 -35.94 8.23
CA GLY A 219 8.60 -35.60 6.97
C GLY A 219 7.84 -35.97 5.67
N LYS A 220 6.64 -36.55 5.77
CA LYS A 220 5.79 -36.90 4.63
C LYS A 220 4.91 -35.71 4.24
N LYS A 221 4.90 -35.36 2.94
CA LYS A 221 3.98 -34.35 2.39
C LYS A 221 2.53 -34.68 2.77
N LYS A 222 1.79 -33.69 3.29
CA LYS A 222 0.35 -33.61 3.06
C LYS A 222 0.13 -33.50 1.54
N ARG A 223 -0.22 -34.62 0.91
CA ARG A 223 -0.28 -34.75 -0.56
C ARG A 223 -1.61 -34.24 -1.15
N GLU A 224 -2.36 -33.50 -0.34
CA GLU A 224 -3.75 -33.07 -0.57
C GLU A 224 -3.85 -31.53 -0.52
N ASP A 225 -3.37 -30.87 0.54
CA ASP A 225 -3.35 -29.40 0.66
C ASP A 225 -2.71 -28.71 -0.57
N SER A 226 -1.53 -29.18 -1.03
CA SER A 226 -0.88 -28.57 -2.21
C SER A 226 -1.68 -28.81 -3.50
N LYS A 227 -2.41 -29.93 -3.61
CA LYS A 227 -3.29 -30.18 -4.77
C LYS A 227 -4.50 -29.25 -4.77
N ALA A 228 -5.00 -28.83 -3.61
CA ALA A 228 -6.14 -27.91 -3.54
C ALA A 228 -5.77 -26.54 -4.15
N ALA A 229 -4.59 -26.01 -3.83
CA ALA A 229 -4.06 -24.80 -4.45
C ALA A 229 -3.82 -24.99 -5.96
N ASP A 230 -3.10 -26.04 -6.38
CA ASP A 230 -2.85 -26.34 -7.80
C ASP A 230 -4.16 -26.45 -8.61
N LYS A 231 -5.20 -27.11 -8.04
CA LYS A 231 -6.54 -27.19 -8.63
C LYS A 231 -7.22 -25.83 -8.73
N PHE A 232 -7.17 -24.99 -7.69
CA PHE A 232 -7.79 -23.66 -7.71
C PHE A 232 -7.21 -22.79 -8.84
N TYR A 233 -5.88 -22.68 -8.92
CA TYR A 233 -5.22 -21.90 -9.97
C TYR A 233 -5.54 -22.44 -11.38
N ALA A 234 -5.60 -23.77 -11.55
CA ALA A 234 -5.98 -24.37 -12.83
C ALA A 234 -7.45 -24.05 -13.21
N ARG A 235 -8.39 -24.10 -12.25
CA ARG A 235 -9.81 -23.72 -12.45
C ARG A 235 -9.96 -22.25 -12.81
N ALA A 236 -9.23 -21.38 -12.11
CA ALA A 236 -9.17 -19.94 -12.36
C ALA A 236 -8.67 -19.62 -13.78
N MET A 237 -7.52 -20.19 -14.17
CA MET A 237 -6.94 -19.99 -15.50
C MET A 237 -7.85 -20.52 -16.61
N ILE A 238 -8.36 -21.76 -16.48
CA ILE A 238 -9.28 -22.35 -17.46
C ILE A 238 -10.52 -21.48 -17.66
N THR A 239 -11.12 -20.99 -16.57
CA THR A 239 -12.36 -20.21 -16.65
C THR A 239 -12.12 -18.83 -17.26
N TYR A 240 -11.05 -18.14 -16.86
CA TYR A 240 -10.63 -16.90 -17.52
C TYR A 240 -10.32 -17.14 -19.01
N HIS A 241 -9.65 -18.24 -19.34
CA HIS A 241 -9.34 -18.59 -20.73
C HIS A 241 -10.61 -18.85 -21.55
N PHE A 242 -11.57 -19.62 -21.04
CA PHE A 242 -12.86 -19.83 -21.70
C PHE A 242 -13.57 -18.50 -21.95
N LEU A 243 -13.60 -17.61 -20.95
CA LEU A 243 -14.25 -16.31 -21.08
C LEU A 243 -13.54 -15.40 -22.09
N GLN A 244 -12.23 -15.52 -22.28
CA GLN A 244 -11.49 -14.81 -23.33
C GLN A 244 -11.46 -15.53 -24.69
N SER A 245 -12.11 -16.69 -24.85
CA SER A 245 -12.09 -17.46 -26.10
C SER A 245 -12.86 -16.81 -27.26
N ASN A 246 -13.78 -15.87 -26.97
CA ASN A 246 -14.43 -15.02 -27.95
C ASN A 246 -14.83 -13.65 -27.37
N LYS A 247 -15.11 -12.68 -28.25
CA LYS A 247 -15.39 -11.28 -27.87
C LYS A 247 -16.64 -11.10 -27.00
N GLU A 248 -17.67 -11.93 -27.17
CA GLU A 248 -18.93 -11.78 -26.44
C GLU A 248 -18.81 -12.31 -25.00
N LEU A 249 -18.07 -13.41 -24.79
CA LEU A 249 -17.74 -13.87 -23.45
C LEU A 249 -16.83 -12.88 -22.69
N GLY A 250 -15.87 -12.25 -23.39
CA GLY A 250 -15.05 -11.18 -22.83
C GLY A 250 -15.86 -9.93 -22.47
N ARG A 251 -16.86 -9.58 -23.29
CA ARG A 251 -17.83 -8.50 -23.00
C ARG A 251 -18.64 -8.80 -21.74
N ARG A 252 -19.17 -10.03 -21.62
CA ARG A 252 -19.92 -10.53 -20.44
C ARG A 252 -19.09 -10.60 -19.17
N LEU A 253 -17.80 -10.94 -19.28
CA LEU A 253 -16.85 -10.83 -18.17
C LEU A 253 -16.69 -9.38 -17.71
N GLY A 254 -16.64 -8.41 -18.65
CA GLY A 254 -16.71 -6.99 -18.34
C GLY A 254 -17.99 -6.58 -17.60
N GLU A 255 -19.16 -7.11 -18.01
CA GLU A 255 -20.45 -6.86 -17.34
C GLU A 255 -20.49 -7.46 -15.93
N TYR A 256 -20.04 -8.70 -15.74
CA TYR A 256 -19.88 -9.34 -14.43
C TYR A 256 -18.99 -8.50 -13.50
N LEU A 257 -17.80 -8.08 -13.96
CA LEU A 257 -16.89 -7.26 -13.18
C LEU A 257 -17.48 -5.89 -12.84
N ASN A 258 -18.22 -5.27 -13.77
CA ASN A 258 -18.94 -4.02 -13.51
C ASN A 258 -19.96 -4.20 -12.38
N TYR A 259 -20.76 -5.28 -12.38
CA TYR A 259 -21.69 -5.56 -11.28
C TYR A 259 -20.99 -5.85 -9.94
N ILE A 260 -19.88 -6.59 -9.94
CA ILE A 260 -19.05 -6.77 -8.73
C ILE A 260 -18.56 -5.42 -8.19
N ASN A 261 -18.14 -4.51 -9.06
CA ASN A 261 -17.67 -3.18 -8.69
C ASN A 261 -18.80 -2.22 -8.25
N GLN A 262 -20.03 -2.46 -8.70
CA GLN A 262 -21.26 -1.84 -8.16
C GLN A 262 -21.72 -2.48 -6.82
N GLY A 263 -20.91 -3.35 -6.22
CA GLY A 263 -21.20 -3.99 -4.93
C GLY A 263 -22.25 -5.09 -4.97
N LYS A 264 -22.57 -5.65 -6.15
CA LYS A 264 -23.53 -6.76 -6.29
C LYS A 264 -22.98 -8.05 -5.70
N SER A 265 -23.88 -8.94 -5.29
CA SER A 265 -23.51 -10.30 -4.86
C SER A 265 -22.94 -11.09 -6.04
N VAL A 266 -22.13 -12.13 -5.76
CA VAL A 266 -21.54 -12.96 -6.80
C VAL A 266 -22.62 -13.63 -7.66
N ASP A 267 -23.70 -14.12 -7.06
CA ASP A 267 -24.85 -14.71 -7.76
C ASP A 267 -25.57 -13.70 -8.66
N GLU A 268 -25.82 -12.48 -8.16
CA GLU A 268 -26.50 -11.43 -8.92
C GLU A 268 -25.63 -10.94 -10.09
N ALA A 269 -24.33 -10.73 -9.84
CA ALA A 269 -23.37 -10.33 -10.86
C ALA A 269 -23.17 -11.42 -11.92
N PHE A 270 -23.13 -12.70 -11.52
CA PHE A 270 -23.00 -13.83 -12.44
C PHE A 270 -24.23 -13.97 -13.34
N THR A 271 -25.43 -13.99 -12.73
CA THR A 271 -26.70 -14.11 -13.46
C THR A 271 -26.89 -12.96 -14.44
N ARG A 272 -26.65 -11.71 -14.03
CA ARG A 272 -26.78 -10.54 -14.91
C ARG A 272 -25.67 -10.43 -15.96
N GLY A 273 -24.42 -10.71 -15.58
CA GLY A 273 -23.25 -10.54 -16.45
C GLY A 273 -23.13 -11.62 -17.51
N PHE A 274 -23.42 -12.88 -17.18
CA PHE A 274 -23.29 -13.99 -18.13
C PHE A 274 -24.62 -14.43 -18.76
N ASN A 275 -25.76 -14.20 -18.09
CA ASN A 275 -27.08 -14.73 -18.48
C ASN A 275 -27.06 -16.27 -18.64
N ALA A 276 -26.50 -16.94 -17.64
CA ALA A 276 -26.38 -18.40 -17.55
C ALA A 276 -26.33 -18.82 -16.06
N THR A 277 -26.60 -20.09 -15.78
CA THR A 277 -26.35 -20.72 -14.47
C THR A 277 -24.91 -21.20 -14.33
N TYR A 278 -24.45 -21.41 -13.09
CA TYR A 278 -23.12 -22.00 -12.83
C TYR A 278 -22.96 -23.38 -13.50
N LYS A 279 -24.03 -24.17 -13.57
CA LYS A 279 -24.03 -25.50 -14.21
C LYS A 279 -23.79 -25.40 -15.71
N GLU A 280 -24.52 -24.53 -16.41
CA GLU A 280 -24.35 -24.34 -17.86
C GLU A 280 -22.95 -23.82 -18.20
N MET A 281 -22.37 -22.97 -17.35
CA MET A 281 -20.98 -22.54 -17.53
C MET A 281 -19.97 -23.66 -17.22
N ASP A 282 -20.17 -24.48 -16.18
CA ASP A 282 -19.31 -25.64 -15.87
C ASP A 282 -19.32 -26.65 -17.03
N GLU A 283 -20.49 -26.90 -17.63
CA GLU A 283 -20.65 -27.79 -18.78
C GLU A 283 -20.01 -27.20 -20.06
N ALA A 284 -20.22 -25.90 -20.34
CA ALA A 284 -19.59 -25.22 -21.49
C ALA A 284 -18.06 -25.12 -21.38
N ILE A 285 -17.52 -24.90 -20.17
CA ILE A 285 -16.06 -24.91 -19.94
C ILE A 285 -15.51 -26.32 -20.07
N HIS A 286 -16.22 -27.33 -19.56
CA HIS A 286 -15.80 -28.74 -19.66
C HIS A 286 -15.78 -29.21 -21.12
N GLU A 287 -16.76 -28.82 -21.94
CA GLU A 287 -16.73 -29.05 -23.39
C GLU A 287 -15.54 -28.33 -24.06
N TYR A 288 -15.31 -27.05 -23.72
CA TYR A 288 -14.20 -26.26 -24.26
C TYR A 288 -12.82 -26.88 -24.02
N ILE A 289 -12.55 -27.41 -22.82
CA ILE A 289 -11.25 -28.07 -22.50
C ILE A 289 -11.16 -29.52 -22.99
N SER A 290 -12.29 -30.17 -23.28
CA SER A 290 -12.34 -31.55 -23.79
C SER A 290 -12.34 -31.61 -25.33
N GLY A 291 -12.55 -30.48 -26.01
CA GLY A 291 -12.45 -30.36 -27.46
C GLY A 291 -11.02 -30.59 -27.99
N ARG A 292 -10.90 -31.01 -29.25
CA ARG A 292 -9.61 -31.36 -29.88
C ARG A 292 -8.55 -30.26 -29.89
N TYR A 293 -8.95 -28.99 -29.81
CA TYR A 293 -8.05 -27.84 -29.88
C TYR A 293 -8.53 -26.70 -28.97
N VAL A 294 -7.93 -26.59 -27.79
CA VAL A 294 -7.98 -25.33 -27.03
C VAL A 294 -7.17 -24.28 -27.81
N ARG A 295 -7.78 -23.14 -28.11
CA ARG A 295 -7.13 -22.04 -28.83
C ARG A 295 -6.30 -21.22 -27.86
N TYR A 296 -5.07 -20.88 -28.22
CA TYR A 296 -4.32 -19.78 -27.60
C TYR A 296 -4.30 -18.56 -28.53
N ILE A 297 -3.98 -17.38 -28.02
CA ILE A 297 -3.83 -16.18 -28.85
C ILE A 297 -2.37 -16.08 -29.27
N LYS A 298 -2.12 -16.10 -30.59
CA LYS A 298 -0.83 -15.73 -31.19
C LYS A 298 -0.96 -14.36 -31.85
N LEU A 299 -0.34 -13.35 -31.25
CA LEU A 299 -0.30 -11.98 -31.72
C LEU A 299 0.92 -11.77 -32.63
N ASP A 300 0.73 -11.20 -33.81
CA ASP A 300 1.80 -10.70 -34.66
C ASP A 300 2.15 -9.28 -34.20
N VAL A 301 3.08 -9.18 -33.24
CA VAL A 301 3.44 -7.90 -32.60
C VAL A 301 4.06 -6.92 -33.61
N ALA A 302 4.78 -7.43 -34.60
CA ALA A 302 5.33 -6.62 -35.70
C ALA A 302 4.22 -5.96 -36.54
N LYS A 303 3.15 -6.68 -36.90
CA LYS A 303 1.98 -6.09 -37.59
C LYS A 303 1.17 -5.12 -36.72
N LEU A 304 1.27 -5.23 -35.39
CA LEU A 304 0.62 -4.33 -34.45
C LEU A 304 1.45 -3.07 -34.13
N GLY A 305 2.66 -2.93 -34.69
CA GLY A 305 3.57 -1.82 -34.38
C GLY A 305 4.19 -1.90 -32.99
N ILE A 306 4.17 -3.08 -32.37
CA ILE A 306 4.69 -3.33 -31.01
C ILE A 306 6.12 -3.85 -31.15
N ASP A 307 7.10 -2.97 -30.91
CA ASP A 307 8.51 -3.32 -30.91
C ASP A 307 8.95 -3.70 -29.49
N LEU A 308 9.29 -4.97 -29.27
CA LEU A 308 9.62 -5.49 -27.94
C LEU A 308 11.06 -5.14 -27.57
N PRO A 309 11.32 -4.40 -26.47
CA PRO A 309 12.64 -3.87 -26.16
C PRO A 309 13.66 -5.01 -25.95
N THR A 310 14.89 -4.81 -26.43
CA THR A 310 16.04 -5.61 -26.01
C THR A 310 16.99 -4.68 -25.25
N VAL A 311 17.32 -5.04 -24.01
CA VAL A 311 18.18 -4.26 -23.12
C VAL A 311 19.47 -5.01 -22.85
N GLU A 312 20.57 -4.28 -22.67
CA GLU A 312 21.83 -4.88 -22.24
C GLU A 312 22.09 -4.53 -20.76
N PRO A 313 21.60 -5.35 -19.80
CA PRO A 313 21.70 -5.02 -18.38
C PRO A 313 23.14 -4.93 -17.87
N GLU A 314 23.31 -4.06 -16.88
CA GLU A 314 24.46 -4.04 -15.97
C GLU A 314 24.45 -5.36 -15.17
N ILE A 315 25.60 -6.04 -15.06
CA ILE A 315 25.74 -7.27 -14.27
C ILE A 315 26.95 -7.13 -13.35
N LYS A 316 26.75 -7.44 -12.08
CA LYS A 316 27.75 -7.30 -11.01
C LYS A 316 27.71 -8.53 -10.10
N GLU A 317 28.87 -9.06 -9.74
CA GLU A 317 28.99 -10.12 -8.74
C GLU A 317 28.79 -9.57 -7.32
N LEU A 318 28.08 -10.33 -6.48
CA LEU A 318 27.78 -9.96 -5.10
C LEU A 318 28.61 -10.80 -4.13
N ASP A 319 29.39 -10.14 -3.29
CA ASP A 319 30.01 -10.81 -2.13
C ASP A 319 28.96 -11.19 -1.07
N SER A 320 29.33 -12.09 -0.15
CA SER A 320 28.44 -12.57 0.91
C SER A 320 27.90 -11.44 1.81
N ALA A 321 28.69 -10.38 2.04
CA ALA A 321 28.27 -9.24 2.86
C ALA A 321 27.23 -8.36 2.14
N GLN A 322 27.32 -8.21 0.83
CA GLN A 322 26.27 -7.59 0.01
C GLN A 322 25.02 -8.48 -0.04
N MET A 323 25.17 -9.80 -0.18
CA MET A 323 24.04 -10.72 -0.21
C MET A 323 23.26 -10.76 1.11
N TYR A 324 23.95 -10.66 2.26
CA TYR A 324 23.29 -10.49 3.57
C TYR A 324 22.41 -9.24 3.65
N VAL A 325 22.82 -8.12 3.02
CA VAL A 325 22.01 -6.89 2.99
C VAL A 325 20.73 -7.11 2.19
N TYR A 326 20.81 -7.75 1.02
CA TYR A 326 19.61 -8.09 0.24
C TYR A 326 18.68 -9.07 0.98
N LEU A 327 19.22 -10.11 1.61
CA LEU A 327 18.43 -11.06 2.38
C LEU A 327 17.74 -10.38 3.57
N ALA A 328 18.44 -9.57 4.37
CA ALA A 328 17.82 -8.85 5.48
C ALA A 328 16.74 -7.85 5.01
N ARG A 329 17.02 -7.04 3.99
CA ARG A 329 16.06 -6.09 3.40
C ARG A 329 14.81 -6.78 2.83
N SER A 330 14.95 -8.02 2.36
CA SER A 330 13.84 -8.87 1.95
C SER A 330 13.07 -9.38 3.17
N LEU A 331 13.71 -10.24 3.98
CA LEU A 331 13.03 -11.12 4.92
C LEU A 331 12.42 -10.40 6.13
N LEU A 332 12.99 -9.26 6.55
CA LEU A 332 12.41 -8.43 7.62
C LEU A 332 11.00 -7.94 7.28
N ARG A 333 10.68 -7.73 5.99
CA ARG A 333 9.37 -7.24 5.52
C ARG A 333 8.25 -8.28 5.59
N PHE A 334 8.56 -9.57 5.54
CA PHE A 334 7.56 -10.63 5.48
C PHE A 334 7.01 -11.00 6.86
N SER A 335 5.69 -11.13 7.00
CA SER A 335 5.03 -11.52 8.26
C SER A 335 5.06 -13.03 8.55
N SER A 336 5.69 -13.83 7.68
CA SER A 336 5.86 -15.29 7.86
C SER A 336 6.94 -15.66 8.88
N TYR A 337 7.90 -14.76 9.12
CA TYR A 337 9.01 -14.98 10.05
C TYR A 337 8.68 -14.47 11.46
N SER A 338 9.08 -15.23 12.47
CA SER A 338 8.93 -14.84 13.89
C SER A 338 9.84 -13.67 14.25
N LEU A 339 9.58 -13.05 15.41
CA LEU A 339 10.41 -11.97 15.92
C LEU A 339 11.85 -12.43 16.23
N ALA A 340 12.01 -13.65 16.75
CA ALA A 340 13.33 -14.25 17.00
C ALA A 340 14.10 -14.51 15.69
N GLU A 341 13.41 -15.02 14.66
CA GLU A 341 14.00 -15.26 13.34
C GLU A 341 14.48 -13.95 12.68
N LYS A 342 13.63 -12.91 12.69
CA LYS A 342 13.97 -11.58 12.17
C LYS A 342 15.12 -10.91 12.92
N ASP A 343 15.15 -11.05 14.24
CA ASP A 343 16.25 -10.56 15.05
C ASP A 343 17.58 -11.25 14.72
N GLU A 344 17.59 -12.58 14.52
CA GLU A 344 18.79 -13.29 14.09
C GLU A 344 19.22 -12.90 12.68
N ILE A 345 18.29 -12.74 11.74
CA ILE A 345 18.57 -12.26 10.37
C ILE A 345 19.26 -10.90 10.41
N LEU A 346 18.76 -9.97 11.24
CA LEU A 346 19.36 -8.64 11.41
C LEU A 346 20.75 -8.73 12.04
N GLN A 347 20.92 -9.44 13.16
CA GLN A 347 22.23 -9.62 13.80
C GLN A 347 23.27 -10.25 12.86
N LEU A 348 22.88 -11.28 12.09
CA LEU A 348 23.78 -11.97 11.18
C LEU A 348 24.20 -11.05 10.02
N ALA A 349 23.26 -10.28 9.46
CA ALA A 349 23.58 -9.30 8.43
C ALA A 349 24.47 -8.17 8.96
N GLU A 350 24.19 -7.64 10.15
CA GLU A 350 25.00 -6.55 10.74
C GLU A 350 26.41 -7.00 11.12
N ARG A 351 26.60 -8.24 11.58
CA ARG A 351 27.95 -8.80 11.83
C ARG A 351 28.78 -8.91 10.55
N ASN A 352 28.15 -9.13 9.40
CA ASN A 352 28.85 -9.31 8.12
C ASN A 352 28.96 -8.01 7.30
N ASN A 353 28.06 -7.04 7.47
CA ASN A 353 28.07 -5.77 6.75
C ASN A 353 27.66 -4.57 7.65
N PRO A 354 28.44 -4.25 8.70
CA PRO A 354 28.05 -3.26 9.71
C PRO A 354 27.96 -1.82 9.21
N THR A 355 28.55 -1.51 8.05
CA THR A 355 28.59 -0.18 7.43
C THR A 355 27.51 0.04 6.36
N SER A 356 26.69 -0.97 6.03
CA SER A 356 25.64 -0.86 5.02
C SER A 356 24.51 0.07 5.47
N ILE A 357 24.40 1.24 4.84
CA ILE A 357 23.32 2.22 5.11
C ILE A 357 21.93 1.60 4.82
N PRO A 358 21.70 0.86 3.70
CA PRO A 358 20.41 0.20 3.47
C PRO A 358 20.04 -0.84 4.54
N LEU A 359 21.02 -1.50 5.14
CA LEU A 359 20.79 -2.42 6.27
C LEU A 359 20.47 -1.66 7.56
N LYS A 360 21.23 -0.61 7.89
CA LYS A 360 20.97 0.21 9.08
C LYS A 360 19.61 0.90 9.03
N LEU A 361 19.19 1.39 7.86
CA LEU A 361 17.84 1.92 7.66
C LEU A 361 16.76 0.85 7.87
N ALA A 362 16.93 -0.36 7.30
CA ALA A 362 15.99 -1.46 7.50
C ALA A 362 15.92 -1.96 8.96
N GLY A 363 17.05 -1.92 9.68
CA GLY A 363 17.12 -2.22 11.10
C GLY A 363 16.37 -1.22 11.97
N VAL A 364 16.55 0.09 11.71
CA VAL A 364 15.78 1.15 12.42
C VAL A 364 14.29 1.04 12.14
N ASP A 365 13.88 0.89 10.86
CA ASP A 365 12.48 0.73 10.44
C ASP A 365 11.80 -0.45 11.19
N TYR A 366 12.47 -1.61 11.20
CA TYR A 366 12.00 -2.83 11.89
C TYR A 366 11.94 -2.71 13.43
N LEU A 367 12.91 -2.05 14.06
CA LEU A 367 13.00 -1.96 15.53
C LEU A 367 12.14 -0.84 16.13
N VAL A 368 11.59 0.07 15.32
CA VAL A 368 10.65 1.12 15.75
C VAL A 368 9.19 0.73 15.51
N ASP A 369 8.86 0.16 14.34
CA ASP A 369 7.47 -0.18 13.98
C ASP A 369 6.95 -1.45 14.68
N SER A 370 7.84 -2.19 15.36
CA SER A 370 7.47 -3.45 15.98
C SER A 370 6.67 -3.30 17.28
N ASN A 371 5.34 -3.24 17.13
CA ASN A 371 4.29 -3.36 18.14
C ASN A 371 4.70 -3.95 19.51
N TYR A 372 5.21 -3.09 20.40
CA TYR A 372 5.20 -3.14 21.87
C TYR A 372 5.31 -4.51 22.58
N ALA A 373 6.05 -5.46 22.02
CA ALA A 373 6.54 -6.65 22.70
C ALA A 373 8.00 -6.41 23.11
N PRO A 374 8.29 -5.91 24.32
CA PRO A 374 9.62 -6.06 24.89
C PRO A 374 9.94 -7.56 24.98
N LYS A 375 11.23 -7.91 25.08
CA LYS A 375 11.62 -9.25 25.53
C LYS A 375 10.92 -9.51 26.87
N LEU A 376 10.03 -10.50 26.93
CA LEU A 376 9.44 -10.90 28.21
C LEU A 376 10.57 -11.44 29.09
N ASP A 377 10.83 -10.75 30.20
CA ASP A 377 11.87 -11.12 31.15
C ASP A 377 11.22 -11.90 32.30
N LEU A 378 10.97 -13.18 32.05
CA LEU A 378 10.47 -14.12 33.05
C LEU A 378 11.63 -14.64 33.90
N SER A 379 11.45 -14.72 35.22
CA SER A 379 12.45 -15.36 36.10
C SER A 379 12.56 -16.86 35.81
N GLU A 380 13.66 -17.49 36.25
CA GLU A 380 13.84 -18.93 36.07
C GLU A 380 12.73 -19.75 36.74
N GLU A 381 12.17 -19.30 37.87
CA GLU A 381 11.02 -19.97 38.49
C GLU A 381 9.73 -19.80 37.68
N ALA A 382 9.51 -18.63 37.06
CA ALA A 382 8.37 -18.38 36.18
C ALA A 382 8.46 -19.22 34.89
N LEU A 383 9.66 -19.38 34.31
CA LEU A 383 9.92 -20.26 33.17
C LEU A 383 9.73 -21.73 33.53
N ALA A 384 10.26 -22.18 34.67
CA ALA A 384 10.06 -23.54 35.18
C ALA A 384 8.59 -23.85 35.53
N GLY A 385 7.77 -22.82 35.76
CA GLY A 385 6.32 -22.92 35.95
C GLY A 385 5.48 -23.01 34.68
N LEU A 386 6.06 -22.79 33.48
CA LEU A 386 5.34 -22.91 32.22
C LEU A 386 5.09 -24.37 31.83
N SER A 387 3.96 -24.64 31.17
CA SER A 387 3.82 -25.90 30.42
C SER A 387 4.78 -25.91 29.23
N LYS A 388 5.15 -27.09 28.76
CA LYS A 388 6.07 -27.24 27.61
C LYS A 388 5.60 -26.45 26.37
N ASP A 389 4.30 -26.41 26.13
CA ASP A 389 3.71 -25.71 24.99
C ASP A 389 3.75 -24.18 25.17
N MET A 390 3.58 -23.69 26.41
CA MET A 390 3.73 -22.27 26.74
C MET A 390 5.19 -21.82 26.70
N LEU A 391 6.13 -22.69 27.10
CA LEU A 391 7.57 -22.45 26.98
C LEU A 391 7.98 -22.35 25.50
N ALA A 392 7.54 -23.29 24.66
CA ALA A 392 7.81 -23.24 23.21
C ALA A 392 7.18 -22.00 22.54
N LEU A 393 5.97 -21.60 22.94
CA LEU A 393 5.32 -20.38 22.44
C LEU A 393 6.06 -19.10 22.89
N TYR A 394 6.58 -19.09 24.12
CA TYR A 394 7.45 -18.02 24.63
C TYR A 394 8.76 -17.95 23.84
N GLU A 395 9.44 -19.08 23.63
CA GLU A 395 10.70 -19.16 22.86
C GLU A 395 10.53 -18.71 21.40
N GLU A 396 9.45 -19.10 20.71
CA GLU A 396 9.20 -18.69 19.32
C GLU A 396 8.99 -17.16 19.17
N ASN A 397 8.44 -16.51 20.20
CA ASN A 397 8.11 -15.09 20.21
C ASN A 397 9.11 -14.21 21.00
N ALA A 398 10.13 -14.81 21.61
CA ALA A 398 11.10 -14.09 22.43
C ALA A 398 12.01 -13.19 21.57
N ARG A 399 11.97 -11.88 21.84
CA ARG A 399 12.89 -10.91 21.23
C ARG A 399 14.33 -11.15 21.69
N LEU A 400 15.25 -11.15 20.72
CA LEU A 400 16.70 -11.25 20.94
C LEU A 400 17.36 -9.86 20.88
N ILE A 401 16.75 -8.90 20.18
CA ILE A 401 17.14 -7.48 20.14
C ILE A 401 16.07 -6.65 20.86
N ALA A 402 16.49 -5.65 21.64
CA ALA A 402 15.57 -4.68 22.24
C ALA A 402 14.99 -3.72 21.17
N PRO A 403 13.69 -3.40 21.20
CA PRO A 403 13.11 -2.39 20.32
C PRO A 403 13.69 -1.00 20.64
N LEU A 404 13.67 -0.10 19.65
CA LEU A 404 14.17 1.27 19.80
C LEU A 404 13.06 2.21 20.30
N THR A 405 13.41 3.14 21.19
CA THR A 405 12.54 4.31 21.45
C THR A 405 12.57 5.27 20.26
N LYS A 406 11.59 6.18 20.16
CA LYS A 406 11.58 7.20 19.11
C LYS A 406 12.83 8.09 19.17
N GLU A 407 13.30 8.47 20.37
CA GLU A 407 14.53 9.27 20.52
C GLU A 407 15.79 8.48 20.09
N GLN A 408 15.87 7.19 20.42
CA GLN A 408 16.99 6.33 20.02
C GLN A 408 17.08 6.15 18.51
N ALA A 409 15.94 6.02 17.83
CA ALA A 409 15.86 5.92 16.38
C ALA A 409 16.21 7.26 15.70
N ASP A 410 15.62 8.37 16.15
CA ASP A 410 15.94 9.71 15.65
C ASP A 410 17.43 10.04 15.79
N LYS A 411 18.05 9.66 16.92
CA LYS A 411 19.49 9.82 17.14
C LYS A 411 20.32 9.01 16.15
N GLN A 412 20.01 7.72 15.97
CA GLN A 412 20.74 6.88 14.99
C GLN A 412 20.60 7.42 13.57
N LEU A 413 19.42 7.90 13.19
CA LEU A 413 19.19 8.52 11.89
C LEU A 413 19.90 9.88 11.77
N ALA A 414 20.03 10.66 12.84
CA ALA A 414 20.82 11.89 12.86
C ALA A 414 22.32 11.62 12.69
N ASP A 415 22.85 10.62 13.40
CA ASP A 415 24.25 10.16 13.27
C ASP A 415 24.55 9.64 11.85
N LEU A 416 23.58 8.99 11.19
CA LEU A 416 23.66 8.62 9.77
C LEU A 416 23.57 9.84 8.85
N ALA A 417 22.66 10.79 9.12
CA ALA A 417 22.46 12.01 8.34
C ALA A 417 23.68 12.94 8.33
N ILE A 418 24.50 12.92 9.39
CA ILE A 418 25.77 13.65 9.45
C ILE A 418 26.83 12.98 8.55
N LYS A 419 26.89 11.64 8.55
CA LYS A 419 27.88 10.85 7.79
C LYS A 419 27.53 10.75 6.30
N HIS A 420 26.24 10.77 5.96
CA HIS A 420 25.71 10.53 4.63
C HIS A 420 24.68 11.61 4.23
N PRO A 421 25.09 12.89 4.13
CA PRO A 421 24.17 14.03 4.05
C PRO A 421 23.34 14.13 2.76
N ASN A 422 23.59 13.24 1.79
CA ASN A 422 22.93 13.15 0.49
C ASN A 422 22.03 11.89 0.34
N GLU A 423 21.96 11.01 1.35
CA GLU A 423 21.09 9.83 1.30
C GLU A 423 19.65 10.21 1.65
N ALA A 424 18.78 10.26 0.65
CA ALA A 424 17.38 10.68 0.78
C ALA A 424 16.58 9.83 1.78
N ASN A 425 16.87 8.53 1.85
CA ASN A 425 16.08 7.58 2.63
C ASN A 425 16.31 7.71 4.15
N ILE A 426 17.38 8.37 4.59
CA ILE A 426 17.53 8.77 6.00
C ILE A 426 16.49 9.85 6.33
N TYR A 427 16.46 10.93 5.55
CA TYR A 427 15.60 12.08 5.83
C TYR A 427 14.10 11.76 5.71
N SER A 428 13.71 10.89 4.77
CA SER A 428 12.31 10.46 4.71
C SER A 428 11.93 9.50 5.83
N LEU A 429 12.86 8.71 6.37
CA LEU A 429 12.60 7.84 7.52
C LEU A 429 12.51 8.64 8.83
N GLN A 430 13.37 9.66 9.02
CA GLN A 430 13.23 10.64 10.11
C GLN A 430 11.88 11.36 10.06
N ALA A 431 11.48 11.82 8.87
CA ALA A 431 10.18 12.45 8.69
C ALA A 431 9.03 11.47 8.99
N TYR A 432 9.16 10.20 8.59
CA TYR A 432 8.13 9.18 8.83
C TYR A 432 7.93 8.83 10.31
N HIS A 433 9.00 8.58 11.08
CA HIS A 433 8.86 8.27 12.51
C HIS A 433 8.35 9.46 13.35
N ARG A 434 8.66 10.70 12.91
CA ARG A 434 8.16 11.93 13.56
C ARG A 434 6.69 12.23 13.28
N LEU A 435 6.15 11.81 12.13
CA LEU A 435 4.80 12.16 11.65
C LEU A 435 3.70 12.02 12.71
N ASP A 436 3.55 10.85 13.31
CA ASP A 436 2.52 10.57 14.34
C ASP A 436 2.68 11.48 15.58
N TRP A 437 3.91 11.68 16.05
CA TRP A 437 4.16 12.53 17.22
C TRP A 437 3.80 13.99 16.92
N VAL A 438 4.20 14.52 15.76
CA VAL A 438 3.85 15.89 15.34
C VAL A 438 2.34 16.05 15.14
N GLN A 439 1.65 15.07 14.55
CA GLN A 439 0.18 15.07 14.47
C GLN A 439 -0.46 15.10 15.86
N ASN A 440 0.09 14.37 16.83
CA ASN A 440 -0.41 14.36 18.21
C ASN A 440 -0.10 15.66 18.98
N LEU A 441 1.01 16.35 18.68
CA LEU A 441 1.27 17.72 19.17
C LEU A 441 0.26 18.73 18.62
N LEU A 442 -0.10 18.63 17.33
CA LEU A 442 -1.06 19.52 16.68
C LEU A 442 -2.48 19.37 17.25
N LYS A 443 -2.96 18.12 17.43
CA LYS A 443 -4.30 17.83 18.00
C LYS A 443 -4.54 18.48 19.36
N VAL A 444 -3.52 18.55 20.21
CA VAL A 444 -3.61 19.09 21.57
C VAL A 444 -3.23 20.58 21.68
N GLY A 445 -2.95 21.26 20.57
CA GLY A 445 -2.52 22.66 20.55
C GLY A 445 -1.20 22.91 21.30
N HIS A 446 -0.25 21.97 21.25
CA HIS A 446 1.04 22.09 21.94
C HIS A 446 1.87 23.25 21.36
N PRO A 447 2.52 24.12 22.17
CA PRO A 447 3.22 25.32 21.69
C PRO A 447 4.26 25.04 20.58
N ASN A 448 5.04 23.97 20.71
CA ASN A 448 6.07 23.61 19.71
C ASN A 448 5.51 22.90 18.47
N ALA A 449 4.20 22.62 18.38
CA ALA A 449 3.62 21.81 17.30
C ALA A 449 3.91 22.39 15.92
N THR A 450 3.77 23.71 15.75
CA THR A 450 4.08 24.42 14.51
C THR A 450 5.56 24.32 14.14
N GLN A 451 6.47 24.39 15.12
CA GLN A 451 7.91 24.29 14.86
C GLN A 451 8.31 22.86 14.45
N GLU A 452 7.78 21.85 15.11
CA GLU A 452 8.02 20.44 14.74
C GLU A 452 7.35 20.05 13.43
N PHE A 453 6.23 20.68 13.08
CA PHE A 453 5.59 20.59 11.77
C PHE A 453 6.47 21.16 10.64
N ILE A 454 7.13 22.29 10.89
CA ILE A 454 8.13 22.86 9.98
C ILE A 454 9.33 21.90 9.84
N THR A 455 9.84 21.35 10.95
CA THR A 455 10.92 20.34 10.94
C THR A 455 10.54 19.10 10.12
N LEU A 456 9.36 18.54 10.35
CA LEU A 456 8.79 17.39 9.64
C LEU A 456 8.76 17.62 8.12
N ARG A 457 8.18 18.75 7.68
CA ARG A 457 8.11 19.11 6.26
C ARG A 457 9.50 19.35 5.66
N ASN A 458 10.41 19.97 6.40
CA ASN A 458 11.77 20.23 5.93
C ASN A 458 12.60 18.95 5.73
N LEU A 459 12.43 17.93 6.59
CA LEU A 459 13.05 16.61 6.43
C LEU A 459 12.53 15.90 5.17
N ALA A 460 11.20 15.81 5.01
CA ALA A 460 10.60 15.22 3.81
C ALA A 460 11.01 15.95 2.52
N ARG A 461 11.03 17.29 2.52
CA ARG A 461 11.51 18.09 1.39
C ARG A 461 13.01 17.98 1.15
N LYS A 462 13.83 17.66 2.16
CA LYS A 462 15.24 17.32 1.93
C LYS A 462 15.35 15.98 1.21
N ALA A 463 14.55 14.97 1.58
CA ALA A 463 14.51 13.70 0.87
C ALA A 463 14.09 13.87 -0.61
N ILE A 464 13.00 14.60 -0.89
CA ILE A 464 12.52 14.81 -2.28
C ILE A 464 13.55 15.56 -3.14
N ARG A 465 14.30 16.52 -2.58
CA ARG A 465 15.39 17.22 -3.30
C ARG A 465 16.64 16.36 -3.55
N LEU A 466 16.77 15.21 -2.89
CA LEU A 466 17.85 14.24 -3.08
C LEU A 466 17.41 13.05 -3.94
N ASP A 467 16.13 12.70 -3.89
CA ASP A 467 15.46 11.63 -4.63
C ASP A 467 14.03 12.11 -4.97
N PRO A 468 13.80 12.67 -6.16
CA PRO A 468 12.49 13.19 -6.57
C PRO A 468 11.36 12.15 -6.57
N ASN A 469 11.70 10.85 -6.50
CA ASN A 469 10.78 9.72 -6.52
C ASN A 469 10.62 9.11 -5.11
N ASN A 470 10.98 9.83 -4.04
CA ASN A 470 10.93 9.31 -2.66
C ASN A 470 9.50 9.26 -2.10
N GLY A 471 8.75 8.21 -2.45
CA GLY A 471 7.36 8.00 -2.02
C GLY A 471 7.11 8.17 -0.51
N ARG A 472 8.06 7.77 0.36
CA ARG A 472 7.96 7.98 1.81
C ARG A 472 7.88 9.46 2.20
N ALA A 473 8.63 10.32 1.51
CA ALA A 473 8.61 11.75 1.78
C ALA A 473 7.31 12.41 1.31
N TYR A 474 6.77 12.05 0.13
CA TYR A 474 5.46 12.52 -0.32
C TYR A 474 4.33 12.06 0.61
N TYR A 475 4.38 10.81 1.08
CA TYR A 475 3.43 10.29 2.08
C TYR A 475 3.44 11.17 3.35
N VAL A 476 4.63 11.51 3.88
CA VAL A 476 4.73 12.37 5.06
C VAL A 476 4.21 13.79 4.79
N LEU A 477 4.50 14.39 3.62
CA LEU A 477 3.95 15.71 3.26
C LEU A 477 2.42 15.69 3.10
N GLY A 478 1.85 14.61 2.56
CA GLY A 478 0.40 14.44 2.46
C GLY A 478 -0.26 14.29 3.83
N MET A 479 0.26 13.38 4.67
CA MET A 479 -0.27 13.11 6.02
C MET A 479 -0.07 14.27 7.00
N ALA A 480 0.90 15.14 6.75
CA ALA A 480 1.06 16.40 7.47
C ALA A 480 -0.16 17.33 7.27
N GLY A 481 -0.78 17.35 6.09
CA GLY A 481 -1.84 18.31 5.73
C GLY A 481 -3.26 18.01 6.24
N ALA A 482 -3.44 17.19 7.28
CA ALA A 482 -4.73 16.50 7.51
C ALA A 482 -5.41 16.64 8.90
N ASN A 483 -4.92 17.51 9.82
CA ASN A 483 -5.43 17.55 11.21
C ASN A 483 -5.55 18.96 11.83
N SER A 484 -6.78 19.47 12.01
CA SER A 484 -7.30 20.13 13.25
C SER A 484 -8.87 20.13 13.25
N ALA A 485 -9.59 20.79 14.17
CA ALA A 485 -10.90 20.35 14.74
C ALA A 485 -12.29 21.04 14.39
N GLU A 486 -13.21 20.37 13.64
CA GLU A 486 -14.39 19.55 14.14
C GLU A 486 -15.63 20.06 14.98
N SER A 487 -16.92 19.78 14.58
CA SER A 487 -18.17 19.59 15.43
C SER A 487 -19.46 19.25 14.60
N ARG A 488 -20.48 18.37 14.81
CA ARG A 488 -21.10 17.59 15.91
C ARG A 488 -21.70 16.15 15.60
N PRO A 489 -22.23 15.73 14.40
CA PRO A 489 -22.20 14.29 13.91
C PRO A 489 -21.20 13.68 12.86
N GLN A 490 -21.06 14.14 11.59
CA GLN A 490 -20.45 13.43 10.40
C GLN A 490 -19.10 12.65 10.59
N PHE A 491 -18.40 12.74 11.72
CA PHE A 491 -17.39 11.75 12.17
C PHE A 491 -17.91 10.32 12.27
N VAL A 492 -19.23 10.13 12.41
CA VAL A 492 -19.85 8.80 12.25
C VAL A 492 -19.70 8.29 10.81
N THR A 493 -19.66 9.19 9.81
CA THR A 493 -19.34 8.88 8.40
C THR A 493 -17.83 8.78 8.19
N GLU A 494 -17.05 9.70 8.77
CA GLU A 494 -15.59 9.76 8.57
C GLU A 494 -14.84 8.62 9.28
N ALA A 495 -15.40 8.07 10.36
CA ALA A 495 -14.95 6.81 10.95
C ALA A 495 -15.15 5.61 10.01
N ALA A 496 -16.17 5.65 9.14
CA ALA A 496 -16.38 4.64 8.09
C ALA A 496 -15.41 4.83 6.92
N ASP A 497 -15.13 6.06 6.49
CA ASP A 497 -14.14 6.34 5.45
C ASP A 497 -12.69 6.16 5.92
N SER A 498 -12.41 6.32 7.22
CA SER A 498 -11.15 5.90 7.83
C SER A 498 -10.97 4.37 7.79
N LEU A 499 -12.07 3.62 7.92
CA LEU A 499 -12.12 2.17 7.70
C LEU A 499 -11.95 1.82 6.20
N LEU A 500 -12.43 2.66 5.28
CA LEU A 500 -12.20 2.55 3.84
C LEU A 500 -10.73 2.81 3.47
N PHE A 501 -10.07 3.74 4.15
CA PHE A 501 -8.64 4.04 4.03
C PHE A 501 -7.78 2.84 4.45
N ALA A 502 -8.11 2.21 5.58
CA ALA A 502 -7.46 0.98 6.05
C ALA A 502 -7.68 -0.21 5.10
N ARG A 503 -8.87 -0.30 4.46
CA ARG A 503 -9.17 -1.35 3.47
C ARG A 503 -8.30 -1.25 2.21
N ASN A 504 -8.07 -0.04 1.69
CA ASN A 504 -7.48 0.14 0.36
C ASN A 504 -5.95 0.03 0.35
N TYR A 505 -5.28 0.51 1.40
CA TYR A 505 -3.81 0.60 1.42
C TYR A 505 -3.07 -0.65 1.94
N ILE A 506 -3.65 -1.39 2.90
CA ILE A 506 -2.88 -2.34 3.75
C ILE A 506 -2.97 -3.82 3.30
N GLY A 507 -3.18 -4.09 2.01
CA GLY A 507 -2.82 -5.38 1.39
C GLY A 507 -3.52 -6.63 1.94
N VAL A 508 -4.83 -6.70 1.71
CA VAL A 508 -5.79 -7.59 2.39
C VAL A 508 -6.66 -8.15 1.24
N SER A 509 -6.66 -9.46 0.84
CA SER A 509 -7.31 -10.01 -0.41
C SER A 509 -8.35 -11.20 -0.35
N SER A 510 -9.65 -10.87 -0.45
CA SER A 510 -10.93 -11.66 -0.52
C SER A 510 -11.47 -12.52 0.68
N VAL A 511 -12.64 -12.18 1.25
CA VAL A 511 -13.40 -13.00 2.25
C VAL A 511 -14.94 -12.83 2.18
N ALA A 512 -15.70 -13.77 2.75
CA ALA A 512 -17.17 -13.90 2.62
C ALA A 512 -17.90 -12.58 2.98
N GLY A 513 -18.95 -12.18 2.25
CA GLY A 513 -19.90 -13.02 1.52
C GLY A 513 -21.22 -12.97 2.27
N ASP A 514 -21.77 -14.13 2.63
CA ASP A 514 -23.01 -14.23 3.43
C ASP A 514 -22.85 -13.66 4.85
N LEU A 515 -21.61 -13.64 5.35
CA LEU A 515 -21.18 -12.90 6.55
C LEU A 515 -21.67 -11.44 6.58
N TRP A 516 -21.72 -10.77 5.42
CA TRP A 516 -22.18 -9.37 5.33
C TRP A 516 -23.71 -9.26 5.29
N LYS A 517 -24.41 -10.30 4.82
CA LYS A 517 -25.87 -10.42 4.99
C LYS A 517 -26.22 -10.62 6.47
N GLU A 518 -25.47 -11.46 7.18
CA GLU A 518 -25.64 -11.63 8.64
C GLU A 518 -25.34 -10.34 9.42
N VAL A 519 -24.30 -9.57 9.05
CA VAL A 519 -24.04 -8.24 9.64
C VAL A 519 -25.26 -7.34 9.45
N ASN A 520 -25.75 -7.17 8.23
CA ASN A 520 -26.89 -6.28 7.96
C ASN A 520 -28.17 -6.74 8.69
N LEU A 521 -28.43 -8.05 8.76
CA LEU A 521 -29.63 -8.59 9.38
C LEU A 521 -29.59 -8.53 10.93
N ASN A 522 -28.41 -8.44 11.53
CA ASN A 522 -28.24 -8.18 12.97
C ASN A 522 -28.15 -6.67 13.29
N MET A 523 -27.62 -5.83 12.38
CA MET A 523 -27.74 -4.37 12.46
C MET A 523 -29.22 -3.94 12.50
N LEU A 524 -30.04 -4.49 11.61
CA LEU A 524 -31.50 -4.27 11.57
C LEU A 524 -32.26 -4.82 12.80
N ARG A 525 -31.58 -5.55 13.70
CA ARG A 525 -32.11 -6.07 14.97
C ARG A 525 -31.47 -5.44 16.21
N GLY A 526 -30.46 -4.58 16.05
CA GLY A 526 -29.74 -3.93 17.14
C GLY A 526 -28.69 -4.80 17.87
N ASP A 527 -28.37 -6.02 17.40
CA ASP A 527 -27.36 -6.87 18.06
C ASP A 527 -25.93 -6.47 17.67
N ALA A 528 -25.41 -5.49 18.40
CA ALA A 528 -24.05 -4.97 18.21
C ALA A 528 -22.94 -6.01 18.47
N ASN A 529 -23.17 -7.02 19.30
CA ASN A 529 -22.14 -8.01 19.63
C ASN A 529 -21.92 -8.98 18.47
N GLN A 530 -23.01 -9.47 17.87
CA GLN A 530 -22.92 -10.35 16.70
C GLN A 530 -22.37 -9.60 15.48
N VAL A 531 -22.78 -8.34 15.27
CA VAL A 531 -22.22 -7.45 14.25
C VAL A 531 -20.71 -7.26 14.41
N LEU A 532 -20.24 -7.04 15.65
CA LEU A 532 -18.80 -6.87 15.95
C LEU A 532 -18.00 -8.16 15.71
N ALA A 533 -18.54 -9.33 16.07
CA ALA A 533 -17.90 -10.63 15.85
C ALA A 533 -17.79 -10.98 14.37
N LEU A 534 -18.84 -10.72 13.59
CA LEU A 534 -18.86 -10.96 12.14
C LEU A 534 -17.93 -9.98 11.40
N SER A 535 -17.95 -8.69 11.75
CA SER A 535 -17.09 -7.66 11.13
C SER A 535 -15.59 -7.99 11.25
N ARG A 536 -15.16 -8.56 12.38
CA ARG A 536 -13.76 -9.00 12.61
C ARG A 536 -13.30 -10.12 11.67
N LYS A 537 -14.20 -10.98 11.17
CA LYS A 537 -13.86 -11.99 10.14
C LYS A 537 -13.55 -11.38 8.76
N TYR A 538 -14.02 -10.16 8.49
CA TYR A 538 -13.88 -9.48 7.21
C TYR A 538 -12.53 -8.76 7.05
N GLN A 539 -11.93 -8.31 8.16
CA GLN A 539 -10.74 -7.41 8.22
C GLN A 539 -9.46 -7.91 7.56
N VAL A 540 -9.42 -9.15 7.07
CA VAL A 540 -8.19 -9.71 6.49
C VAL A 540 -8.16 -9.58 4.97
N LEU A 541 -9.29 -9.41 4.25
CA LEU A 541 -9.27 -9.74 2.82
C LEU A 541 -10.28 -9.03 1.81
N ASN A 542 -9.88 -8.00 1.00
CA ASN A 542 -10.31 -7.67 -0.43
C ASN A 542 -9.56 -6.58 -1.31
N ASP A 543 -8.36 -6.88 -1.87
CA ASP A 543 -7.66 -6.42 -3.12
C ASP A 543 -7.00 -5.00 -3.19
N GLY A 544 -5.77 -4.84 -2.69
CA GLY A 544 -5.15 -3.52 -2.41
C GLY A 544 -4.48 -2.75 -3.58
N LYS A 545 -4.94 -1.52 -3.82
CA LYS A 545 -4.33 -0.48 -4.69
C LYS A 545 -4.28 0.89 -4.01
N TRP A 546 -3.27 1.70 -4.33
CA TRP A 546 -3.14 3.06 -3.80
C TRP A 546 -4.12 4.05 -4.48
N ILE A 547 -4.70 4.98 -3.70
CA ILE A 547 -5.71 5.94 -4.19
C ILE A 547 -5.04 7.02 -5.04
N THR A 548 -5.54 7.25 -6.25
CA THR A 548 -4.94 8.13 -7.26
C THR A 548 -5.88 9.26 -7.74
N THR A 549 -7.03 9.44 -7.08
CA THR A 549 -8.11 10.35 -7.51
C THR A 549 -8.25 11.61 -6.64
N GLY A 550 -8.36 12.78 -7.27
CA GLY A 550 -8.87 14.01 -6.65
C GLY A 550 -7.94 14.71 -5.66
N TYR A 551 -8.35 14.77 -4.38
CA TYR A 551 -7.87 15.72 -3.37
C TYR A 551 -6.37 15.65 -3.07
N GLY A 552 -5.80 14.45 -2.94
CA GLY A 552 -4.42 14.28 -2.44
C GLY A 552 -3.37 14.94 -3.33
N ARG A 553 -3.50 14.78 -4.66
CA ARG A 553 -2.58 15.40 -5.62
C ARG A 553 -2.75 16.93 -5.70
N PHE A 554 -3.98 17.42 -5.57
CA PHE A 554 -4.23 18.86 -5.43
C PHE A 554 -3.56 19.42 -4.17
N TYR A 555 -3.71 18.76 -3.02
CA TYR A 555 -3.06 19.20 -1.78
C TYR A 555 -1.54 19.24 -1.91
N VAL A 556 -0.90 18.26 -2.57
CA VAL A 556 0.56 18.24 -2.77
C VAL A 556 1.02 19.31 -3.77
N GLU A 557 0.50 19.33 -5.01
CA GLU A 557 0.92 20.33 -6.02
C GLU A 557 0.65 21.76 -5.52
N ALA A 558 -0.51 21.99 -4.90
CA ALA A 558 -0.82 23.28 -4.34
C ALA A 558 0.03 23.61 -3.10
N HIS A 559 0.40 22.67 -2.21
CA HIS A 559 1.27 22.99 -1.05
C HIS A 559 2.75 23.19 -1.40
N GLU A 560 3.26 22.54 -2.45
CA GLU A 560 4.60 22.85 -2.94
C GLU A 560 4.61 24.17 -3.74
N ILE A 561 3.51 24.51 -4.44
CA ILE A 561 3.30 25.88 -4.95
C ILE A 561 3.24 26.92 -3.79
N ARG A 562 2.53 26.63 -2.71
CA ARG A 562 2.28 27.57 -1.59
C ARG A 562 3.52 27.90 -0.75
N VAL A 563 4.49 26.98 -0.61
CA VAL A 563 5.47 27.07 0.51
C VAL A 563 6.90 26.70 0.10
N ILE A 564 7.46 27.27 -0.97
CA ILE A 564 8.89 27.09 -1.29
C ILE A 564 9.61 28.44 -1.45
N PRO A 565 10.52 28.83 -0.53
CA PRO A 565 11.61 29.73 -0.90
C PRO A 565 12.49 28.98 -1.92
N PHE A 566 12.45 29.47 -3.16
CA PHE A 566 12.68 28.72 -4.41
C PHE A 566 13.94 27.84 -4.49
N GLY A 567 13.89 26.84 -5.37
CA GLY A 567 15.07 26.10 -5.82
C GLY A 567 16.18 27.05 -6.25
N ALA A 568 17.43 26.75 -5.90
CA ALA A 568 18.53 27.70 -6.02
C ALA A 568 18.60 28.36 -7.41
N THR A 569 18.61 29.69 -7.46
CA THR A 569 18.47 30.46 -8.70
C THR A 569 19.53 30.07 -9.74
N ARG A 570 19.08 29.80 -10.97
CA ARG A 570 19.93 29.54 -12.14
C ARG A 570 20.29 30.84 -12.84
N ARG A 571 19.32 31.75 -12.99
CA ARG A 571 19.48 33.05 -13.66
C ARG A 571 18.45 34.04 -13.12
N VAL A 572 18.86 35.31 -12.99
CA VAL A 572 17.95 36.45 -12.83
C VAL A 572 18.07 37.33 -14.06
N THR A 573 16.95 37.91 -14.47
CA THR A 573 16.84 38.99 -15.46
C THR A 573 15.91 40.07 -14.87
N GLN A 574 15.68 41.18 -15.58
CA GLN A 574 14.86 42.28 -15.06
C GLN A 574 13.38 41.90 -14.81
N SER A 575 12.85 40.88 -15.51
CA SER A 575 11.45 40.48 -15.43
C SER A 575 11.22 38.95 -15.32
N ARG A 576 12.28 38.16 -15.17
CA ARG A 576 12.21 36.70 -15.09
C ARG A 576 13.32 36.11 -14.21
N ILE A 577 12.99 35.14 -13.37
CA ILE A 577 13.92 34.29 -12.61
C ILE A 577 13.78 32.86 -13.11
N ASP A 578 14.88 32.27 -13.58
CA ASP A 578 14.96 30.82 -13.86
C ASP A 578 15.59 30.12 -12.65
N TYR A 579 14.96 29.05 -12.15
CA TYR A 579 15.44 28.25 -11.02
C TYR A 579 16.13 26.95 -11.52
N LYS A 580 16.99 26.34 -10.70
CA LYS A 580 17.78 25.15 -11.11
C LYS A 580 16.99 23.84 -11.20
N ASP A 581 15.81 23.79 -10.59
CA ASP A 581 14.84 22.69 -10.68
C ASP A 581 14.09 22.66 -12.02
N GLY A 582 14.14 23.76 -12.80
CA GLY A 582 13.37 23.95 -14.03
C GLY A 582 12.10 24.79 -13.84
N SER A 583 11.77 25.17 -12.60
CA SER A 583 10.75 26.17 -12.34
C SER A 583 11.21 27.54 -12.85
N TYR A 584 10.26 28.43 -13.18
CA TYR A 584 10.57 29.81 -13.50
C TYR A 584 9.49 30.77 -13.00
N TYR A 585 9.88 32.00 -12.71
CA TYR A 585 9.00 33.09 -12.33
C TYR A 585 9.13 34.24 -13.34
N GLU A 586 8.01 34.84 -13.75
CA GLU A 586 7.94 36.01 -14.63
C GLU A 586 7.09 37.11 -13.97
N GLY A 587 7.66 38.31 -13.81
CA GLY A 587 7.04 39.40 -13.07
C GLY A 587 8.05 40.41 -12.54
N GLU A 588 7.61 41.24 -11.60
CA GLU A 588 8.48 42.20 -10.91
C GLU A 588 9.48 41.49 -9.98
N ILE A 589 10.73 41.95 -9.93
CA ILE A 589 11.80 41.30 -9.16
C ILE A 589 12.46 42.32 -8.24
N LYS A 590 12.65 41.95 -6.98
CA LYS A 590 13.35 42.75 -5.99
C LYS A 590 14.26 41.84 -5.17
N ASP A 591 15.49 42.29 -4.93
CA ASP A 591 16.48 41.57 -4.09
C ASP A 591 16.73 40.11 -4.56
N ASN A 592 16.65 39.88 -5.88
CA ASN A 592 16.69 38.58 -6.57
C ASN A 592 15.54 37.59 -6.22
N LEU A 593 14.44 38.09 -5.66
CA LEU A 593 13.22 37.35 -5.34
C LEU A 593 12.00 37.90 -6.10
N PRO A 594 10.96 37.07 -6.31
CA PRO A 594 9.65 37.53 -6.76
C PRO A 594 9.08 38.67 -5.91
N HIS A 595 8.60 39.70 -6.59
CA HIS A 595 8.00 40.90 -6.00
C HIS A 595 6.82 41.38 -6.85
N GLY A 596 6.11 42.41 -6.41
CA GLY A 596 5.06 43.07 -7.21
C GLY A 596 4.09 42.08 -7.84
N LYS A 597 3.71 42.24 -9.12
CA LYS A 597 2.88 41.27 -9.85
C LYS A 597 3.74 40.27 -10.62
N GLY A 598 3.33 38.99 -10.61
CA GLY A 598 3.94 37.98 -11.45
C GLY A 598 3.32 36.59 -11.38
N VAL A 599 3.89 35.67 -12.16
CA VAL A 599 3.48 34.27 -12.33
C VAL A 599 4.69 33.35 -12.10
N LEU A 600 4.54 32.33 -11.27
CA LEU A 600 5.45 31.18 -11.14
C LEU A 600 4.88 30.00 -11.93
N THR A 601 5.73 29.33 -12.71
CA THR A 601 5.47 28.02 -13.32
C THR A 601 6.42 27.00 -12.69
N PRO A 602 5.93 26.03 -11.89
CA PRO A 602 6.76 24.98 -11.29
C PRO A 602 7.29 23.98 -12.32
N TYR A 603 8.40 23.31 -12.00
CA TYR A 603 8.96 22.22 -12.83
C TYR A 603 8.00 21.04 -13.02
N PHE A 604 7.08 20.81 -12.07
CA PHE A 604 6.02 19.78 -12.14
C PHE A 604 4.75 20.25 -12.87
N GLY A 605 4.76 21.47 -13.44
CA GLY A 605 3.63 22.06 -14.14
C GLY A 605 2.63 22.80 -13.23
N GLY A 606 1.57 23.30 -13.85
CA GLY A 606 0.67 24.27 -13.22
C GLY A 606 1.22 25.70 -13.27
N LEU A 607 0.57 26.62 -12.56
CA LEU A 607 1.01 28.00 -12.37
C LEU A 607 0.48 28.58 -11.04
N GLN A 608 1.17 29.60 -10.55
CA GLN A 608 0.71 30.46 -9.46
C GLN A 608 0.87 31.92 -9.87
N GLN A 609 -0.19 32.71 -9.77
CA GLN A 609 -0.22 34.13 -10.12
C GLN A 609 -0.66 34.94 -8.90
N GLY A 610 -0.13 36.14 -8.72
CA GLY A 610 -0.58 37.02 -7.64
C GLY A 610 0.31 38.24 -7.44
N VAL A 611 0.15 38.87 -6.28
CA VAL A 611 1.13 39.82 -5.75
C VAL A 611 2.16 39.07 -4.91
N TRP A 612 3.45 39.40 -5.07
CA TRP A 612 4.57 38.71 -4.44
C TRP A 612 5.34 39.64 -3.50
N ARG A 613 5.82 39.09 -2.38
CA ARG A 613 6.62 39.80 -1.37
C ARG A 613 7.61 38.84 -0.74
N GLY A 614 8.90 39.19 -0.73
CA GLY A 614 9.94 38.33 -0.14
C GLY A 614 10.02 36.93 -0.73
N GLY A 615 9.52 36.72 -1.95
CA GLY A 615 9.42 35.39 -2.57
C GLY A 615 8.17 34.58 -2.22
N PHE A 616 7.16 35.13 -1.55
CA PHE A 616 5.88 34.47 -1.29
C PHE A 616 4.73 35.24 -1.94
N VAL A 617 3.62 34.56 -2.24
CA VAL A 617 2.38 35.25 -2.67
C VAL A 617 1.67 35.82 -1.43
N GLU A 618 1.22 37.07 -1.55
CA GLU A 618 0.56 37.83 -0.50
C GLU A 618 -0.70 38.51 -1.06
N GLY A 619 -1.80 38.49 -0.31
CA GLY A 619 -3.09 39.02 -0.76
C GLY A 619 -3.67 38.22 -1.93
N ALA A 620 -4.38 38.89 -2.85
CA ALA A 620 -5.11 38.20 -3.91
C ALA A 620 -4.18 37.49 -4.93
N GLY A 621 -4.47 36.21 -5.19
CA GLY A 621 -3.77 35.38 -6.15
C GLY A 621 -4.63 34.25 -6.73
N LYS A 622 -4.01 33.46 -7.61
CA LYS A 622 -4.58 32.30 -8.29
C LYS A 622 -3.56 31.16 -8.37
N ILE A 623 -3.99 29.92 -8.15
CA ILE A 623 -3.25 28.70 -8.49
C ILE A 623 -4.01 27.97 -9.61
N LYS A 624 -3.28 27.32 -10.52
CA LYS A 624 -3.77 26.23 -11.35
C LYS A 624 -2.80 25.05 -11.25
N THR A 625 -3.27 23.85 -10.98
CA THR A 625 -2.42 22.65 -10.91
C THR A 625 -2.30 21.98 -12.28
N SER A 626 -1.34 21.05 -12.43
CA SER A 626 -1.14 20.30 -13.69
C SER A 626 -2.34 19.40 -14.03
N ASN A 627 -3.08 18.95 -13.02
CA ASN A 627 -4.30 18.15 -13.17
C ASN A 627 -5.60 18.97 -13.27
N GLY A 628 -5.52 20.30 -13.44
CA GLY A 628 -6.66 21.13 -13.81
C GLY A 628 -7.54 21.68 -12.68
N PHE A 629 -7.17 21.52 -11.40
CA PHE A 629 -7.78 22.32 -10.34
C PHE A 629 -7.35 23.79 -10.50
N GLU A 630 -8.22 24.71 -10.13
CA GLU A 630 -7.86 26.12 -9.93
C GLU A 630 -8.29 26.59 -8.53
N TYR A 631 -7.51 27.47 -7.90
CA TYR A 631 -7.92 28.24 -6.72
C TYR A 631 -7.77 29.71 -7.03
N THR A 632 -8.70 30.57 -6.60
CA THR A 632 -8.56 32.04 -6.62
C THR A 632 -9.03 32.60 -5.29
N GLY A 633 -8.23 33.44 -4.64
CA GLY A 633 -8.50 33.95 -3.30
C GLY A 633 -7.27 34.58 -2.66
N ASN A 634 -7.24 34.70 -1.34
CA ASN A 634 -6.17 35.40 -0.63
C ASN A 634 -5.06 34.46 -0.12
N PHE A 635 -3.86 35.03 -0.02
CA PHE A 635 -2.63 34.37 0.38
C PHE A 635 -1.92 35.14 1.50
N GLU A 636 -1.24 34.42 2.38
CA GLU A 636 -0.38 34.95 3.44
C GLU A 636 0.81 34.01 3.63
N THR A 637 2.04 34.52 3.48
CA THR A 637 3.27 33.70 3.40
C THR A 637 3.19 32.58 2.33
N GLY A 638 2.40 32.81 1.28
CA GLY A 638 2.10 31.85 0.22
C GLY A 638 1.07 30.76 0.56
N LEU A 639 0.61 30.64 1.81
CA LEU A 639 -0.51 29.78 2.21
C LEU A 639 -1.85 30.44 1.87
N LEU A 640 -2.91 29.64 1.61
CA LEU A 640 -4.27 30.18 1.42
C LEU A 640 -4.81 30.64 2.78
N THR A 641 -5.41 31.82 2.79
CA THR A 641 -6.01 32.45 3.98
C THR A 641 -7.25 33.25 3.58
N GLY A 642 -8.15 33.52 4.52
CA GLY A 642 -9.38 34.30 4.27
C GLY A 642 -10.26 33.70 3.18
N THR A 643 -11.04 34.52 2.47
CA THR A 643 -11.96 34.03 1.46
C THR A 643 -11.27 33.61 0.15
N GLY A 644 -11.79 32.55 -0.46
CA GLY A 644 -11.36 32.04 -1.76
C GLY A 644 -12.37 31.10 -2.40
N LYS A 645 -12.01 30.62 -3.60
CA LYS A 645 -12.84 29.80 -4.47
C LYS A 645 -11.98 28.80 -5.22
N MET A 646 -12.39 27.53 -5.24
CA MET A 646 -11.79 26.49 -6.07
C MET A 646 -12.72 26.13 -7.24
N LEU A 647 -12.11 25.89 -8.40
CA LEU A 647 -12.71 25.18 -9.51
C LEU A 647 -12.04 23.82 -9.62
N TRP A 648 -12.86 22.80 -9.89
CA TRP A 648 -12.43 21.41 -9.92
C TRP A 648 -12.17 20.94 -11.36
N PRO A 649 -11.35 19.89 -11.56
CA PRO A 649 -11.12 19.31 -12.88
C PRO A 649 -12.42 18.80 -13.51
N GLU A 650 -12.52 18.88 -14.83
CA GLU A 650 -13.67 18.37 -15.58
C GLU A 650 -13.94 16.89 -15.27
N GLY A 651 -15.22 16.53 -15.12
CA GLY A 651 -15.65 15.19 -14.69
C GLY A 651 -15.64 14.97 -13.17
N SER A 652 -15.30 15.97 -12.35
CA SER A 652 -15.45 15.89 -10.88
C SER A 652 -16.92 16.02 -10.45
N ASN A 653 -17.32 15.26 -9.43
CA ASN A 653 -18.68 15.33 -8.85
C ASN A 653 -18.97 16.68 -8.19
N ILE A 654 -17.93 17.32 -7.62
CA ILE A 654 -17.94 18.71 -7.16
C ILE A 654 -17.28 19.52 -8.27
N ILE A 655 -17.91 20.61 -8.72
CA ILE A 655 -17.41 21.46 -9.83
C ILE A 655 -16.80 22.78 -9.32
N LYS A 656 -17.27 23.26 -8.16
CA LYS A 656 -16.86 24.52 -7.54
C LYS A 656 -16.95 24.39 -6.01
N THR A 657 -15.97 24.93 -5.29
CA THR A 657 -16.12 25.25 -3.85
C THR A 657 -15.78 26.72 -3.62
N GLU A 658 -16.40 27.36 -2.64
CA GLU A 658 -16.06 28.73 -2.24
C GLU A 658 -16.42 28.98 -0.78
N GLY A 659 -15.60 29.79 -0.10
CA GLY A 659 -15.67 29.97 1.34
C GLY A 659 -14.36 30.48 1.94
N GLU A 660 -14.18 30.28 3.24
CA GLU A 660 -12.99 30.70 3.98
C GLU A 660 -11.89 29.62 3.99
N PHE A 661 -10.66 30.06 4.22
CA PHE A 661 -9.44 29.25 4.21
C PHE A 661 -8.51 29.70 5.34
N LEU A 662 -7.75 28.76 5.89
CA LEU A 662 -6.73 29.03 6.91
C LEU A 662 -5.56 28.07 6.74
N MET A 663 -4.33 28.59 6.74
CA MET A 663 -3.08 27.82 6.59
C MET A 663 -3.05 26.87 5.37
N GLY A 664 -3.77 27.17 4.28
CA GLY A 664 -3.88 26.31 3.11
C GLY A 664 -5.10 25.36 3.06
N MET A 665 -5.92 25.31 4.11
CA MET A 665 -7.04 24.37 4.22
C MET A 665 -8.38 25.11 4.25
N GLU A 666 -9.46 24.46 3.79
CA GLU A 666 -10.82 25.01 3.84
C GLU A 666 -11.26 25.18 5.31
N HIS A 667 -11.75 26.35 5.69
CA HIS A 667 -12.09 26.74 7.08
C HIS A 667 -13.32 27.66 7.06
N GLY A 668 -13.89 28.00 8.22
CA GLY A 668 -15.03 28.93 8.32
C GLY A 668 -16.20 28.53 7.43
N LYS A 669 -16.98 29.51 6.95
CA LYS A 669 -18.14 29.21 6.09
C LYS A 669 -17.72 28.74 4.70
N HIS A 670 -18.39 27.71 4.18
CA HIS A 670 -18.04 27.08 2.92
C HIS A 670 -19.25 26.51 2.16
N GLN A 671 -19.17 26.53 0.84
CA GLN A 671 -20.19 26.03 -0.08
C GLN A 671 -19.58 25.10 -1.13
N TYR A 672 -20.17 23.93 -1.33
CA TYR A 672 -19.72 22.90 -2.28
C TYR A 672 -20.81 22.66 -3.33
N TYR A 673 -20.49 22.92 -4.59
CA TYR A 673 -21.44 22.87 -5.71
C TYR A 673 -21.20 21.61 -6.54
N TRP A 674 -22.23 20.77 -6.66
CA TRP A 674 -22.16 19.47 -7.31
C TRP A 674 -22.60 19.54 -8.79
N ALA A 675 -22.05 18.65 -9.60
CA ALA A 675 -22.38 18.49 -11.02
C ALA A 675 -23.86 18.10 -11.26
N ASP A 676 -24.56 17.61 -10.23
CA ASP A 676 -25.99 17.27 -10.27
C ASP A 676 -26.92 18.41 -9.79
N GLY A 677 -26.38 19.60 -9.53
CA GLY A 677 -27.14 20.80 -9.13
C GLY A 677 -27.34 20.98 -7.63
N ARG A 678 -26.87 20.05 -6.79
CA ARG A 678 -26.90 20.25 -5.32
C ARG A 678 -25.85 21.25 -4.85
N VAL A 679 -26.17 22.00 -3.80
CA VAL A 679 -25.23 22.85 -3.07
C VAL A 679 -25.23 22.38 -1.61
N PHE A 680 -24.04 22.15 -1.06
CA PHE A 680 -23.86 21.80 0.36
C PHE A 680 -23.26 23.01 1.06
N ILE A 681 -23.94 23.51 2.09
CA ILE A 681 -23.61 24.76 2.79
C ILE A 681 -23.38 24.44 4.26
N GLY A 682 -22.22 24.81 4.80
CA GLY A 682 -21.91 24.60 6.21
C GLY A 682 -20.66 25.35 6.63
N GLU A 683 -20.22 25.14 7.87
CA GLU A 683 -18.89 25.57 8.28
C GLU A 683 -17.86 24.44 8.08
N ASN A 684 -16.59 24.81 8.09
CA ASN A 684 -15.44 23.94 7.90
C ASN A 684 -14.41 24.26 8.99
N TRP A 685 -13.69 23.25 9.45
CA TRP A 685 -12.45 23.44 10.16
C TRP A 685 -11.33 22.61 9.53
N LEU A 686 -10.49 23.30 8.76
CA LEU A 686 -9.22 22.82 8.20
C LEU A 686 -9.36 21.53 7.39
N GLY A 687 -10.24 21.58 6.38
CA GLY A 687 -10.47 20.54 5.36
C GLY A 687 -11.57 19.53 5.70
N ARG A 688 -12.33 19.75 6.78
CA ARG A 688 -13.46 18.92 7.21
C ARG A 688 -14.62 19.82 7.63
N PHE A 689 -15.86 19.40 7.39
CA PHE A 689 -17.02 20.17 7.81
C PHE A 689 -17.09 20.32 9.36
N HIS A 690 -17.81 21.34 9.81
CA HIS A 690 -18.00 21.74 11.21
C HIS A 690 -19.38 22.42 11.31
N GLY A 691 -20.05 22.31 12.47
CA GLY A 691 -21.36 22.91 12.72
C GLY A 691 -22.47 22.20 11.97
N GLU A 692 -23.46 22.98 11.53
CA GLU A 692 -24.60 22.56 10.73
C GLU A 692 -24.26 22.51 9.24
N LEU A 693 -24.75 21.48 8.54
CA LEU A 693 -24.56 21.22 7.12
C LEU A 693 -25.92 21.08 6.44
N GLU A 694 -26.29 22.10 5.69
CA GLU A 694 -27.49 22.19 4.88
C GLU A 694 -27.23 21.68 3.46
N ILE A 695 -28.21 21.00 2.87
CA ILE A 695 -28.14 20.50 1.50
C ILE A 695 -29.28 21.14 0.70
N GLU A 696 -28.95 22.10 -0.15
CA GLU A 696 -29.89 22.71 -1.09
C GLU A 696 -29.86 21.98 -2.45
N LYS A 697 -30.96 22.11 -3.20
CA LYS A 697 -30.97 21.98 -4.65
C LYS A 697 -31.99 22.94 -5.26
N ASP A 698 -31.60 23.62 -6.34
CA ASP A 698 -32.46 24.53 -7.12
C ASP A 698 -33.14 25.64 -6.27
N GLY A 699 -32.62 25.93 -5.07
CA GLY A 699 -33.16 26.89 -4.10
C GLY A 699 -34.04 26.30 -3.00
N GLU A 700 -34.24 24.98 -2.96
CA GLU A 700 -34.98 24.28 -1.89
C GLU A 700 -34.02 23.50 -0.98
N VAL A 701 -34.18 23.65 0.35
CA VAL A 701 -33.44 22.85 1.35
C VAL A 701 -34.00 21.43 1.38
N LEU A 702 -33.17 20.47 0.96
CA LEU A 702 -33.50 19.04 0.95
C LEU A 702 -33.29 18.38 2.32
N ASN A 703 -32.31 18.84 3.11
CA ASN A 703 -32.00 18.31 4.45
C ASN A 703 -31.03 19.23 5.22
N SER A 704 -30.99 19.11 6.56
CA SER A 704 -29.94 19.70 7.42
C SER A 704 -29.56 18.76 8.58
N PHE A 705 -28.27 18.69 8.93
CA PHE A 705 -27.71 17.96 10.08
C PHE A 705 -26.26 18.43 10.40
N ASN A 706 -25.67 18.09 11.56
CA ASN A 706 -24.37 18.67 11.99
C ASN A 706 -23.11 17.74 11.76
N VAL A 707 -21.83 18.15 12.06
CA VAL A 707 -20.59 17.46 11.53
C VAL A 707 -19.31 17.15 12.44
N TYR A 708 -19.26 16.09 13.28
CA TYR A 708 -18.18 15.85 14.31
C TYR A 708 -16.75 15.47 13.82
N MET A 709 -16.33 15.81 12.61
CA MET A 709 -15.11 15.29 11.96
C MET A 709 -13.76 15.70 12.61
N GLY A 710 -13.21 14.94 13.57
CA GLY A 710 -11.86 15.16 14.12
C GLY A 710 -11.44 14.41 15.42
N SER A 711 -10.81 15.13 16.35
CA SER A 711 -10.54 14.79 17.77
C SER A 711 -10.51 16.04 18.70
N ILE A 712 -11.63 16.46 19.31
CA ILE A 712 -11.78 17.82 19.90
C ILE A 712 -10.82 18.09 21.04
N GLN A 713 -10.13 19.23 20.94
CA GLN A 713 -9.32 19.86 21.99
C GLN A 713 -10.20 20.44 23.14
N VAL A 714 -10.58 19.59 24.09
CA VAL A 714 -11.32 19.97 25.31
C VAL A 714 -10.35 20.24 26.48
N PRO A 715 -10.44 21.38 27.18
CA PRO A 715 -9.77 21.54 28.48
C PRO A 715 -10.51 20.74 29.56
N ILE A 716 -9.84 19.74 30.14
CA ILE A 716 -10.28 19.03 31.34
C ILE A 716 -9.95 19.86 32.60
N SER A 717 -8.88 20.67 32.54
CA SER A 717 -8.60 21.75 33.49
C SER A 717 -7.73 22.82 32.82
N ASP A 718 -7.45 23.92 33.52
CA ASP A 718 -6.57 25.00 33.07
C ASP A 718 -5.24 24.49 32.48
N ASN A 719 -4.72 23.39 33.04
CA ASN A 719 -3.43 22.81 32.71
C ASN A 719 -3.50 21.47 31.98
N LEU A 720 -4.70 20.90 31.77
CA LEU A 720 -4.88 19.59 31.13
C LEU A 720 -5.84 19.70 29.95
N ILE A 721 -5.29 19.49 28.76
CA ILE A 721 -6.02 19.38 27.50
C ILE A 721 -6.18 17.90 27.14
N PHE A 722 -7.33 17.55 26.59
CA PHE A 722 -7.61 16.28 25.92
C PHE A 722 -8.02 16.59 24.47
N ALA A 723 -7.54 15.80 23.51
CA ALA A 723 -7.90 15.87 22.10
C ALA A 723 -8.43 14.51 21.64
N GLY A 724 -9.75 14.38 21.45
CA GLY A 724 -10.38 13.08 21.16
C GLY A 724 -11.91 13.14 21.17
N GLY A 725 -12.54 11.98 21.32
CA GLY A 725 -14.00 11.87 21.34
C GLY A 725 -14.66 12.63 22.51
N ILE A 726 -15.89 13.10 22.28
CA ILE A 726 -16.71 13.77 23.30
C ILE A 726 -18.16 13.24 23.30
N ASN A 727 -18.85 13.35 24.44
CA ASN A 727 -20.21 12.83 24.62
C ASN A 727 -21.32 13.74 24.06
N THR A 728 -22.58 13.43 24.36
CA THR A 728 -23.76 14.25 24.01
C THR A 728 -23.69 15.66 24.59
N ASP A 729 -23.05 15.81 25.74
CA ASP A 729 -23.06 17.01 26.59
C ASP A 729 -21.78 17.84 26.41
N ASN A 730 -21.07 17.60 25.30
CA ASN A 730 -19.81 18.21 24.87
C ASN A 730 -18.60 17.97 25.79
N GLN A 731 -18.61 16.93 26.61
CA GLN A 731 -17.53 16.58 27.55
C GLN A 731 -16.58 15.52 26.99
N ALA A 732 -15.30 15.56 27.35
CA ALA A 732 -14.28 14.56 27.02
C ALA A 732 -14.74 13.12 27.34
N HIS A 733 -14.81 12.25 26.32
CA HIS A 733 -15.29 10.87 26.46
C HIS A 733 -14.73 9.94 25.36
N GLY A 734 -14.03 8.88 25.76
CA GLY A 734 -13.40 7.91 24.87
C GLY A 734 -11.88 8.09 24.79
N LYS A 735 -11.24 7.45 23.82
CA LYS A 735 -9.78 7.58 23.61
C LYS A 735 -9.43 8.93 22.98
N GLY A 736 -8.25 9.43 23.31
CA GLY A 736 -7.69 10.67 22.74
C GLY A 736 -6.20 10.83 23.05
N THR A 737 -5.67 12.01 22.76
CA THR A 737 -4.33 12.45 23.14
C THR A 737 -4.46 13.51 24.24
N CYS A 738 -3.72 13.37 25.34
CA CYS A 738 -3.69 14.36 26.41
C CYS A 738 -2.45 15.23 26.33
N TYR A 739 -2.55 16.48 26.79
CA TYR A 739 -1.45 17.41 27.00
C TYR A 739 -1.54 18.05 28.38
N ASN A 740 -0.53 17.82 29.22
CA ASN A 740 -0.35 18.51 30.49
C ASN A 740 0.63 19.68 30.26
N LYS A 741 0.13 20.92 30.43
CA LYS A 741 0.90 22.16 30.26
C LYS A 741 2.02 22.34 31.29
N LEU A 742 1.82 21.85 32.51
CA LEU A 742 2.79 21.98 33.62
C LEU A 742 3.96 21.01 33.46
N GLU A 743 3.68 19.78 33.04
CA GLU A 743 4.70 18.75 32.74
C GLU A 743 5.27 18.88 31.32
N ASN A 744 4.70 19.78 30.51
CA ASN A 744 4.84 19.87 29.06
C ASN A 744 4.82 18.50 28.34
N LYS A 745 3.86 17.64 28.71
CA LYS A 745 3.85 16.21 28.37
C LYS A 745 2.65 15.85 27.50
N VAL A 746 2.87 15.10 26.42
CA VAL A 746 1.82 14.63 25.50
C VAL A 746 1.80 13.10 25.45
N TRP A 747 0.63 12.48 25.67
CA TRP A 747 0.49 11.00 25.73
C TRP A 747 -0.89 10.51 25.27
N PRO A 748 -1.04 9.25 24.81
CA PRO A 748 -2.35 8.66 24.54
C PRO A 748 -3.11 8.38 25.83
N CYS A 749 -4.36 8.83 25.92
CA CYS A 749 -5.17 8.77 27.13
C CYS A 749 -6.63 8.38 26.83
N LYS A 750 -7.45 8.29 27.88
CA LYS A 750 -8.87 7.97 27.80
C LYS A 750 -9.63 8.83 28.81
N ALA A 751 -10.64 9.53 28.31
CA ALA A 751 -11.58 10.29 29.11
C ALA A 751 -12.90 9.53 29.25
N LYS A 752 -13.67 9.89 30.27
CA LYS A 752 -15.05 9.52 30.46
C LYS A 752 -15.76 10.65 31.20
N ASP A 753 -16.84 11.14 30.58
CA ASP A 753 -17.80 12.07 31.19
C ASP A 753 -17.13 13.33 31.77
N GLY A 754 -16.16 13.86 31.02
CA GLY A 754 -15.39 15.07 31.35
C GLY A 754 -14.09 14.84 32.12
N ALA A 755 -13.88 13.68 32.75
CA ALA A 755 -12.68 13.35 33.52
C ALA A 755 -11.77 12.34 32.79
N LEU A 756 -10.49 12.24 33.18
CA LEU A 756 -9.63 11.13 32.73
C LEU A 756 -9.89 9.85 33.52
N GLU A 757 -9.84 8.71 32.84
CA GLU A 757 -9.89 7.40 33.50
C GLU A 757 -8.57 7.08 34.21
N ALA A 758 -8.66 6.71 35.48
CA ALA A 758 -7.52 6.42 36.35
C ALA A 758 -6.85 5.06 36.06
N SER A 759 -6.35 4.86 34.84
CA SER A 759 -5.44 3.76 34.47
C SER A 759 -4.78 3.87 33.09
N THR A 760 -4.81 5.02 32.39
CA THR A 760 -4.01 5.16 31.16
C THR A 760 -2.53 5.31 31.50
N ASN A 761 -1.79 4.19 31.43
CA ASN A 761 -0.36 4.12 31.69
C ASN A 761 0.39 5.27 31.01
N ALA A 762 1.05 6.08 31.82
CA ALA A 762 1.90 7.16 31.35
C ALA A 762 3.15 6.56 30.69
N ILE A 763 3.08 6.33 29.37
CA ILE A 763 4.29 6.21 28.56
C ILE A 763 5.04 7.53 28.71
N ASN A 764 6.19 7.49 29.37
CA ASN A 764 7.04 8.66 29.57
C ASN A 764 7.74 9.01 28.26
N ILE A 765 7.01 9.70 27.39
CA ILE A 765 7.62 10.64 26.44
C ILE A 765 8.08 11.82 27.29
N THR A 766 9.38 11.89 27.52
CA THR A 766 10.08 12.96 28.27
C THR A 766 11.34 13.32 27.49
N LEU A 767 11.62 14.63 27.47
CA LEU A 767 12.60 15.33 26.61
C LEU A 767 14.00 14.69 26.50
#